data_AF-A0A8W8L6Z6-F1
#
_entry.id   AF-A0A8W8L6Z6-F1
#
_cell.length_a   1.000
_cell.length_b   1.000
_cell.length_c   1.000
_cell.angle_alpha   90.00
_cell.angle_beta   90.00
_cell.angle_gamma   90.00
#
_symmetry.space_group_name_H-M   'P 1'
#
loop_
_entity.id
_entity.type
_entity.pdbx_description
1 polymer ?
#
loop_
_entity_poly.entity_id
_entity_poly.type
_entity_poly.pdbx_seq_one_letter_code
_entity_poly.pdbx_strand_id
1 'polypeptide(L)'
;MSTLMELLEKEIKLYMDSVAVVYDDGYVKQFHTYSQLLKSAEIIGDVLKKDKVDKSVIAVCRDTDRLTPAILCGILKSGCAFYCFDEHGIEGTAERLHKMNVRFLLIQANYTQVIESLLQMFDRKLITGTSSHLSSLGLISLKLPSRSDTNKGICDIAYCITTSGSTGRRKLVQVPHSCIIPNITHIRSIYNLKIDDLVLLCSPLTFDPSIVEIFVTLSSGACLLIIPDHAKLQSKKLLNLIHRRNKVTVIQATPSLIQRQPPSDLKNTLLSESSSLRILALGGEEFPPLSQIHEWRAPDNKTHFINLYGITEVSCWSFYHCLNDKEIWDNKEVPIGKPLAKSEYKILGEDGMKILQGEGNLYLGGCDRQCLIDDECHKNDNVPKFRDSGDFVRIDNEGRIIYIGRKDRQVKRNGCRLHLGEIEKIAVAEPSVFECKAVMKGERLVLFIVPKLPLENKTMKDYVQSIIKRKLPKHYSPDDIILLDEIPITKHGKCDFKALLSQTRESIDKFGHRISKITIENILKEEWKKLLKNCVKTGDSNFLLSGGDSFSAVNLARAIEDQLELSAPDLVDVILHKSFSHIVSHVEKLASNSKVKSTKRREKQLEEEVKISVNKKIRLESYNKLWKSCSCMNSAVMRGNQYFCMTCMKTVRNPVPKTQTQRNKDSGIFGCNLTGTFCREEPSKVLTPNSGTIETEALAQMIGRVEITQRWSFDTGKCVDASPLVIQASFGHHELFIGSHSLHMYALVAETGALLWKTKLGDRIESSACVSLCGKYIIVGCYDGGIYTLARDTGDIIWMYRTKSSVKSSPAVDPITGWIYIGSHDHHVYSLDIENQVCCWRVQIDEGSVFSSPALSYDNHYVCVCSLSGHVAALRPKSGEIIWKFNTGKPLFSSPTITTIGPCVGCVDGKLYQLDHQGCLVWSFTTSAPIFSSPVQLPVVIPVSLTISNHSILLGSHDNNVYCISSDGTELWRQKTTDFVYSTCFCFGNVFENFHDSEKRNSLPQNKQQEINTFKYCVVTSKDGTITVIGLETGRMVGSFKLPWEVFSSPVVIGNLLVVGCRDNSVYCLNVSEK
;
A
#
# COMPACT_ATOMS: atom_id res chain seq x y z
N MET A 1 32.35 16.53 30.00
CA MET A 1 30.91 16.24 30.13
C MET A 1 30.70 14.83 29.65
N SER A 2 29.99 14.03 30.43
CA SER A 2 29.82 12.58 30.21
C SER A 2 28.53 12.25 29.47
N THR A 3 27.48 13.09 29.60
CA THR A 3 26.17 12.86 28.96
C THR A 3 25.61 14.10 28.25
N LEU A 4 24.62 13.89 27.39
CA LEU A 4 23.91 14.98 26.70
C LEU A 4 23.13 15.85 27.69
N MET A 5 22.60 15.27 28.76
CA MET A 5 21.87 16.05 29.77
C MET A 5 22.80 16.95 30.57
N GLU A 6 24.00 16.49 30.94
CA GLU A 6 24.99 17.37 31.58
C GLU A 6 25.38 18.56 30.69
N LEU A 7 25.44 18.34 29.37
CA LEU A 7 25.69 19.42 28.40
C LEU A 7 24.56 20.45 28.40
N LEU A 8 23.31 20.01 28.54
CA LEU A 8 22.14 20.90 28.56
C LEU A 8 21.94 21.60 29.90
N GLU A 9 22.06 20.90 31.03
CA GLU A 9 21.71 21.43 32.36
C GLU A 9 22.47 22.70 32.72
N LYS A 10 23.71 22.86 32.24
CA LYS A 10 24.49 24.08 32.41
C LYS A 10 23.83 25.29 31.72
N GLU A 11 23.34 25.10 30.50
CA GLU A 11 22.81 26.16 29.64
C GLU A 11 21.35 26.47 30.02
N ILE A 12 20.56 25.44 30.32
CA ILE A 12 19.17 25.58 30.81
C ILE A 12 19.13 26.49 32.05
N LYS A 13 20.10 26.33 32.98
CA LYS A 13 20.17 27.15 34.20
C LYS A 13 20.48 28.62 33.92
N LEU A 14 21.19 28.93 32.84
CA LEU A 14 21.54 30.31 32.47
C LEU A 14 20.39 31.03 31.76
N TYR A 15 19.54 30.28 31.03
CA TYR A 15 18.54 30.85 30.13
C TYR A 15 17.10 30.43 30.47
N MET A 16 16.81 30.18 31.75
CA MET A 16 15.53 29.63 32.22
C MET A 16 14.27 30.32 31.64
N ASP A 17 14.31 31.65 31.53
CA ASP A 17 13.17 32.46 31.07
C ASP A 17 13.10 32.62 29.54
N SER A 18 14.13 32.17 28.83
CA SER A 18 14.18 32.24 27.36
C SER A 18 13.34 31.15 26.72
N VAL A 19 12.82 31.43 25.53
CA VAL A 19 12.05 30.44 24.74
C VAL A 19 13.00 29.38 24.21
N ALA A 20 12.78 28.14 24.61
CA ALA A 20 13.57 26.99 24.15
C ALA A 20 12.97 26.35 22.89
N VAL A 21 11.64 26.31 22.79
CA VAL A 21 10.92 25.64 21.70
C VAL A 21 9.73 26.48 21.24
N VAL A 22 9.57 26.60 19.93
CA VAL A 22 8.39 27.13 19.26
C VAL A 22 7.79 26.03 18.41
N TYR A 23 6.47 25.80 18.55
CA TYR A 23 5.70 24.98 17.62
C TYR A 23 4.80 25.89 16.78
N ASP A 24 4.81 25.73 15.45
CA ASP A 24 4.00 26.55 14.54
C ASP A 24 3.52 25.72 13.34
N ASP A 25 2.22 25.49 13.23
CA ASP A 25 1.57 24.79 12.10
C ASP A 25 0.98 25.75 11.05
N GLY A 26 1.13 27.07 11.28
CA GLY A 26 0.56 28.16 10.50
C GLY A 26 -0.77 28.70 11.03
N TYR A 27 -1.47 27.94 11.87
CA TYR A 27 -2.72 28.34 12.52
C TYR A 27 -2.50 28.60 14.01
N VAL A 28 -1.85 27.66 14.69
CA VAL A 28 -1.55 27.67 16.11
C VAL A 28 -0.05 27.83 16.31
N LYS A 29 0.32 28.77 17.18
CA LYS A 29 1.71 29.00 17.59
C LYS A 29 1.84 28.84 19.10
N GLN A 30 2.70 27.93 19.54
CA GLN A 30 2.92 27.62 20.95
C GLN A 30 4.39 27.75 21.31
N PHE A 31 4.66 28.04 22.58
CA PHE A 31 6.00 28.31 23.10
C PHE A 31 6.27 27.45 24.34
N HIS A 32 7.52 27.08 24.54
CA HIS A 32 7.99 26.36 25.73
C HIS A 32 9.33 26.97 26.16
N THR A 33 9.39 27.51 27.39
CA THR A 33 10.64 28.10 27.92
C THR A 33 11.61 27.03 28.40
N TYR A 34 12.88 27.40 28.57
CA TYR A 34 13.88 26.49 29.14
C TYR A 34 13.50 25.96 30.53
N SER A 35 12.93 26.81 31.38
CA SER A 35 12.42 26.42 32.71
C SER A 35 11.28 25.41 32.61
N GLN A 36 10.31 25.66 31.74
CA GLN A 36 9.21 24.72 31.51
C GLN A 36 9.70 23.41 30.91
N LEU A 37 10.71 23.44 30.02
CA LEU A 37 11.28 22.24 29.38
C LEU A 37 11.95 21.38 30.44
N LEU A 38 12.77 21.98 31.30
CA LEU A 38 13.43 21.29 32.40
C LEU A 38 12.42 20.68 33.36
N LYS A 39 11.40 21.42 33.76
CA LYS A 39 10.35 20.93 34.66
C LYS A 39 9.62 19.71 34.06
N SER A 40 9.27 19.76 32.77
CA SER A 40 8.67 18.63 32.07
C SER A 40 9.63 17.44 31.99
N ALA A 41 10.92 17.68 31.69
CA ALA A 41 11.94 16.64 31.65
C ALA A 41 12.17 15.99 33.03
N GLU A 42 12.15 16.76 34.11
CA GLU A 42 12.26 16.29 35.50
C GLU A 42 11.09 15.39 35.87
N ILE A 43 9.86 15.82 35.59
CA ILE A 43 8.65 15.02 35.83
C ILE A 43 8.75 13.66 35.09
N ILE A 44 9.14 13.69 33.81
CA ILE A 44 9.26 12.47 33.00
C ILE A 44 10.38 11.57 33.56
N GLY A 45 11.54 12.14 33.85
CA GLY A 45 12.68 11.42 34.39
C GLY A 45 12.38 10.77 35.75
N ASP A 46 11.67 11.46 36.63
CA ASP A 46 11.27 10.95 37.94
C ASP A 46 10.24 9.82 37.83
N VAL A 47 9.28 9.92 36.89
CA VAL A 47 8.34 8.83 36.61
C VAL A 47 9.09 7.59 36.10
N LEU A 48 10.02 7.76 35.16
CA LEU A 48 10.81 6.66 34.61
C LEU A 48 11.75 6.04 35.67
N LYS A 49 12.34 6.82 36.57
CA LYS A 49 13.14 6.29 37.69
C LYS A 49 12.29 5.48 38.67
N LYS A 50 11.10 5.97 39.02
CA LYS A 50 10.16 5.26 39.92
C LYS A 50 9.75 3.89 39.37
N ASP A 51 9.60 3.79 38.05
CA ASP A 51 9.27 2.53 37.37
C ASP A 51 10.47 1.55 37.25
N LYS A 52 11.62 1.88 37.87
CA LYS A 52 12.89 1.11 37.89
C LYS A 52 13.44 0.82 36.49
N VAL A 53 13.41 1.84 35.63
CA VAL A 53 13.76 1.72 34.21
C VAL A 53 15.24 2.01 33.91
N ASP A 54 16.02 2.34 34.93
CA ASP A 54 17.41 2.78 34.81
C ASP A 54 18.26 1.94 33.84
N LYS A 55 19.02 2.62 32.98
CA LYS A 55 20.00 2.04 32.04
C LYS A 55 19.39 1.11 30.99
N SER A 56 18.21 1.45 30.48
CA SER A 56 17.53 0.75 29.38
C SER A 56 17.21 1.67 28.20
N VAL A 57 16.69 1.09 27.10
CA VAL A 57 16.17 1.86 25.96
C VAL A 57 14.67 2.08 26.14
N ILE A 58 14.23 3.34 26.07
CA ILE A 58 12.82 3.75 26.00
C ILE A 58 12.45 3.98 24.54
N ALA A 59 11.44 3.27 24.03
CA ALA A 59 10.95 3.55 22.70
C ALA A 59 9.90 4.66 22.71
N VAL A 60 9.95 5.56 21.75
CA VAL A 60 9.07 6.73 21.67
C VAL A 60 8.37 6.75 20.32
N CYS A 61 7.04 6.83 20.34
CA CYS A 61 6.23 6.99 19.12
C CYS A 61 5.25 8.15 19.28
N ARG A 62 5.47 9.20 18.50
CA ARG A 62 4.71 10.44 18.61
C ARG A 62 4.90 11.35 17.39
N ASP A 63 3.98 12.29 17.24
CA ASP A 63 4.19 13.45 16.38
C ASP A 63 5.24 14.36 17.00
N THR A 64 5.96 15.11 16.15
CA THR A 64 6.92 16.10 16.62
C THR A 64 6.18 17.37 17.05
N ASP A 65 6.19 17.69 18.34
CA ASP A 65 5.57 18.88 18.91
C ASP A 65 6.49 19.58 19.91
N ARG A 66 5.98 20.65 20.55
CA ARG A 66 6.74 21.42 21.55
C ARG A 66 7.24 20.62 22.76
N LEU A 67 6.58 19.50 23.11
CA LEU A 67 6.96 18.65 24.23
C LEU A 67 8.03 17.64 23.86
N THR A 68 8.28 17.38 22.57
CA THR A 68 9.24 16.38 22.09
C THR A 68 10.62 16.53 22.73
N PRO A 69 11.25 17.72 22.76
CA PRO A 69 12.56 17.84 23.37
C PRO A 69 12.56 17.56 24.88
N ALA A 70 11.49 17.95 25.58
CA ALA A 70 11.34 17.67 27.02
C ALA A 70 11.24 16.17 27.31
N ILE A 71 10.55 15.40 26.46
CA ILE A 71 10.46 13.93 26.59
C ILE A 71 11.83 13.29 26.42
N LEU A 72 12.56 13.64 25.36
CA LEU A 72 13.89 13.07 25.11
C LEU A 72 14.84 13.43 26.25
N CYS A 73 14.81 14.68 26.74
CA CYS A 73 15.59 15.09 27.90
C CYS A 73 15.21 14.32 29.16
N GLY A 74 13.92 14.07 29.40
CA GLY A 74 13.45 13.30 30.56
C GLY A 74 13.93 11.86 30.54
N ILE A 75 13.93 11.21 29.38
CA ILE A 75 14.48 9.85 29.18
C ILE A 75 15.99 9.84 29.49
N LEU A 76 16.74 10.79 28.94
CA LEU A 76 18.18 10.88 29.21
C LEU A 76 18.48 11.18 30.68
N LYS A 77 17.65 11.99 31.35
CA LYS A 77 17.77 12.32 32.78
C LYS A 77 17.48 11.13 33.70
N SER A 78 16.73 10.13 33.23
CA SER A 78 16.59 8.84 33.91
C SER A 78 17.78 7.89 33.69
N GLY A 79 18.81 8.31 32.95
CA GLY A 79 19.94 7.46 32.59
C GLY A 79 19.57 6.38 31.56
N CYS A 80 18.51 6.62 30.78
CA CYS A 80 18.05 5.73 29.73
C CYS A 80 18.40 6.30 28.35
N ALA A 81 18.51 5.43 27.35
CA ALA A 81 18.59 5.82 25.95
C ALA A 81 17.17 5.93 25.35
N PHE A 82 17.00 6.70 24.28
CA PHE A 82 15.74 6.73 23.54
C PHE A 82 15.85 6.09 22.15
N TYR A 83 14.74 5.53 21.66
CA TYR A 83 14.58 5.02 20.30
C TYR A 83 13.28 5.57 19.71
N CYS A 84 13.36 6.52 18.80
CA CYS A 84 12.19 7.08 18.14
C CYS A 84 11.78 6.22 16.93
N PHE A 85 10.49 5.96 16.79
CA PHE A 85 9.92 5.25 15.64
C PHE A 85 8.58 5.84 15.22
N ASP A 86 8.23 5.66 13.96
CA ASP A 86 6.96 6.11 13.37
C ASP A 86 5.92 5.00 13.33
N GLU A 87 4.66 5.38 13.07
CA GLU A 87 3.53 4.47 12.92
C GLU A 87 3.62 3.55 11.68
N HIS A 88 4.54 3.85 10.76
CA HIS A 88 4.68 3.11 9.51
C HIS A 88 5.64 1.92 9.66
N GLY A 89 5.15 0.70 9.39
CA GLY A 89 5.99 -0.49 9.44
C GLY A 89 6.27 -1.01 10.86
N ILE A 90 5.25 -0.98 11.72
CA ILE A 90 5.28 -1.48 13.11
C ILE A 90 5.73 -2.94 13.19
N GLU A 91 5.44 -3.76 12.17
CA GLU A 91 5.86 -5.17 12.12
C GLU A 91 7.39 -5.31 12.23
N GLY A 92 8.15 -4.48 11.51
CA GLY A 92 9.60 -4.45 11.64
C GLY A 92 10.07 -3.80 12.95
N THR A 93 9.24 -2.92 13.55
CA THR A 93 9.58 -2.23 14.80
C THR A 93 9.60 -3.19 15.97
N ALA A 94 8.69 -4.16 16.07
CA ALA A 94 8.73 -5.11 17.19
C ALA A 94 9.98 -6.00 17.19
N GLU A 95 10.46 -6.46 16.04
CA GLU A 95 11.75 -7.18 15.97
C GLU A 95 12.89 -6.32 16.54
N ARG A 96 12.88 -5.01 16.23
CA ARG A 96 13.87 -4.05 16.73
C ARG A 96 13.73 -3.80 18.24
N LEU A 97 12.50 -3.58 18.71
CA LEU A 97 12.21 -3.42 20.14
C LEU A 97 12.67 -4.65 20.94
N HIS A 98 12.45 -5.86 20.39
CA HIS A 98 12.97 -7.09 20.95
C HIS A 98 14.51 -7.13 20.95
N LYS A 99 15.15 -6.81 19.83
CA LYS A 99 16.62 -6.81 19.71
C LYS A 99 17.28 -5.83 20.69
N MET A 100 16.67 -4.68 20.91
CA MET A 100 17.11 -3.67 21.88
C MET A 100 16.73 -3.99 23.33
N ASN A 101 15.97 -5.07 23.57
CA ASN A 101 15.41 -5.39 24.88
C ASN A 101 14.66 -4.18 25.50
N VAL A 102 13.89 -3.45 24.68
CA VAL A 102 13.08 -2.33 25.15
C VAL A 102 12.09 -2.85 26.17
N ARG A 103 12.05 -2.19 27.34
CA ARG A 103 11.11 -2.55 28.42
C ARG A 103 9.97 -1.55 28.56
N PHE A 104 10.16 -0.33 28.08
CA PHE A 104 9.19 0.76 28.25
C PHE A 104 9.03 1.52 26.96
N LEU A 105 7.79 1.89 26.67
CA LEU A 105 7.46 2.74 25.54
C LEU A 105 6.63 3.92 26.02
N LEU A 106 6.92 5.08 25.44
CA LEU A 106 6.11 6.29 25.60
C LEU A 106 5.46 6.57 24.25
N ILE A 107 4.13 6.45 24.21
CA ILE A 107 3.35 6.61 22.98
C ILE A 107 2.37 7.75 23.17
N GLN A 108 2.28 8.65 22.19
CA GLN A 108 1.30 9.74 22.23
C GLN A 108 -0.13 9.16 22.18
N ALA A 109 -1.02 9.68 23.01
CA ALA A 109 -2.31 9.04 23.31
C ALA A 109 -3.24 8.86 22.10
N ASN A 110 -3.11 9.71 21.07
CA ASN A 110 -3.85 9.60 19.81
C ASN A 110 -3.34 8.48 18.88
N TYR A 111 -2.18 7.87 19.16
CA TYR A 111 -1.66 6.72 18.42
C TYR A 111 -2.25 5.40 18.97
N THR A 112 -3.57 5.36 19.14
CA THR A 112 -4.31 4.19 19.64
C THR A 112 -4.04 2.96 18.76
N GLN A 113 -3.96 3.18 17.45
CA GLN A 113 -3.57 2.18 16.45
C GLN A 113 -2.18 1.59 16.73
N VAL A 114 -1.18 2.40 17.12
CA VAL A 114 0.17 1.91 17.45
C VAL A 114 0.17 1.16 18.78
N ILE A 115 -0.58 1.64 19.77
CA ILE A 115 -0.72 1.00 21.09
C ILE A 115 -1.37 -0.38 20.93
N GLU A 116 -2.50 -0.45 20.24
CA GLU A 116 -3.12 -1.72 19.83
C GLU A 116 -2.12 -2.54 19.02
N SER A 117 -1.38 -1.88 18.12
CA SER A 117 -0.26 -2.39 17.32
C SER A 117 0.98 -2.88 18.07
N LEU A 118 1.04 -2.67 19.38
CA LEU A 118 2.07 -3.28 20.22
C LEU A 118 1.43 -4.27 21.19
N LEU A 119 0.24 -3.98 21.73
CA LEU A 119 -0.54 -4.87 22.61
C LEU A 119 -0.75 -6.27 22.02
N GLN A 120 -1.22 -6.39 20.78
CA GLN A 120 -1.39 -7.72 20.17
C GLN A 120 -0.03 -8.42 19.89
N MET A 121 1.08 -7.69 19.65
CA MET A 121 2.39 -8.28 19.28
C MET A 121 3.10 -8.89 20.48
N PHE A 122 2.87 -8.33 21.66
CA PHE A 122 3.40 -8.83 22.93
C PHE A 122 2.34 -9.63 23.72
N ASP A 123 1.41 -10.32 23.04
CA ASP A 123 0.36 -11.18 23.61
C ASP A 123 -0.44 -10.55 24.78
N ARG A 124 -0.74 -9.24 24.72
CA ARG A 124 -1.39 -8.48 25.80
C ARG A 124 -0.66 -8.54 27.16
N LYS A 125 0.61 -8.96 27.19
CA LYS A 125 1.47 -8.94 28.40
C LYS A 125 2.05 -7.55 28.69
N LEU A 126 1.68 -6.58 27.87
CA LEU A 126 1.97 -5.17 28.07
C LEU A 126 1.14 -4.66 29.24
N ILE A 127 1.81 -4.19 30.29
CA ILE A 127 1.13 -3.52 31.40
C ILE A 127 0.97 -2.06 30.99
N THR A 128 -0.27 -1.63 30.79
CA THR A 128 -0.59 -0.21 30.60
C THR A 128 -0.46 0.49 31.95
N GLY A 129 0.46 1.45 32.04
CA GLY A 129 0.62 2.28 33.21
C GLY A 129 0.33 3.71 32.84
N THR A 130 -0.71 4.32 33.39
CA THR A 130 -0.92 5.76 33.28
C THR A 130 -0.55 6.41 34.60
N SER A 131 0.70 6.88 34.68
CA SER A 131 1.03 7.92 35.65
C SER A 131 0.20 9.15 35.28
N SER A 132 -0.54 9.71 36.24
CA SER A 132 -1.35 10.93 36.04
C SER A 132 -0.54 12.07 35.40
N HIS A 133 0.76 12.11 35.69
CA HIS A 133 1.69 13.10 35.14
C HIS A 133 1.98 12.84 33.64
N LEU A 134 2.16 11.60 33.21
CA LEU A 134 2.37 11.28 31.78
C LEU A 134 1.08 11.50 30.97
N SER A 135 -0.08 11.16 31.53
CA SER A 135 -1.38 11.44 30.91
C SER A 135 -1.60 12.93 30.70
N SER A 136 -1.18 13.79 31.64
CA SER A 136 -1.26 15.25 31.48
C SER A 136 -0.41 15.81 30.33
N LEU A 137 0.61 15.05 29.91
CA LEU A 137 1.45 15.35 28.75
C LEU A 137 0.96 14.67 27.46
N GLY A 138 -0.21 14.02 27.50
CA GLY A 138 -0.76 13.29 26.36
C GLY A 138 0.00 12.01 26.03
N LEU A 139 0.72 11.42 27.00
CA LEU A 139 1.51 10.20 26.80
C LEU A 139 0.88 9.01 27.54
N ILE A 140 0.98 7.85 26.90
CA ILE A 140 0.65 6.55 27.45
C ILE A 140 1.96 5.77 27.62
N SER A 141 2.22 5.28 28.84
CA SER A 141 3.35 4.39 29.10
C SER A 141 2.91 2.94 28.98
N LEU A 142 3.71 2.18 28.22
CA LEU A 142 3.52 0.75 28.00
C LEU A 142 4.76 0.01 28.50
N LYS A 143 4.56 -0.97 29.40
CA LYS A 143 5.65 -1.80 29.93
C LYS A 143 5.63 -3.19 29.30
N LEU A 144 6.72 -3.56 28.64
CA LEU A 144 6.91 -4.87 28.00
C LEU A 144 7.34 -5.94 29.02
N PRO A 145 6.88 -7.20 28.86
CA PRO A 145 7.29 -8.30 29.72
C PRO A 145 8.79 -8.60 29.57
N SER A 146 9.50 -8.72 30.69
CA SER A 146 10.93 -9.07 30.70
C SER A 146 11.16 -10.51 30.19
N ARG A 147 12.12 -10.70 29.26
CA ARG A 147 12.54 -12.03 28.76
C ARG A 147 13.86 -12.54 29.36
N SER A 148 14.66 -11.68 30.00
CA SER A 148 15.88 -12.06 30.73
C SER A 148 16.29 -10.98 31.74
N ASP A 149 16.82 -11.41 32.90
CA ASP A 149 17.40 -10.53 33.93
C ASP A 149 18.85 -10.09 33.63
N THR A 150 19.35 -10.40 32.43
CA THR A 150 20.64 -9.91 31.96
C THR A 150 20.51 -8.44 31.54
N ASN A 151 20.41 -7.54 32.52
CA ASN A 151 20.71 -6.13 32.33
C ASN A 151 22.21 -6.02 31.95
N LYS A 152 22.55 -6.26 30.68
CA LYS A 152 23.80 -5.73 30.11
C LYS A 152 23.64 -4.22 30.15
N GLY A 153 24.17 -3.60 31.21
CA GLY A 153 23.95 -2.18 31.50
C GLY A 153 24.28 -1.31 30.30
N ILE A 154 23.31 -0.58 29.79
CA ILE A 154 23.43 0.35 28.66
C ILE A 154 23.98 1.69 29.17
N CYS A 155 24.99 1.68 30.04
CA CYS A 155 25.35 2.87 30.84
C CYS A 155 25.81 4.08 30.02
N ASP A 156 26.09 3.89 28.72
CA ASP A 156 26.73 4.91 27.89
C ASP A 156 25.98 5.24 26.57
N ILE A 157 24.84 4.61 26.27
CA ILE A 157 24.09 4.89 25.01
C ILE A 157 23.17 6.10 25.19
N ALA A 158 23.22 7.04 24.24
CA ALA A 158 22.34 8.19 24.18
C ALA A 158 21.03 7.88 23.44
N TYR A 159 21.15 7.28 22.25
CA TYR A 159 19.99 6.94 21.42
C TYR A 159 20.28 5.75 20.50
N CYS A 160 19.20 5.14 20.02
CA CYS A 160 19.24 4.11 18.99
C CYS A 160 18.51 4.60 17.74
N ILE A 161 18.95 4.16 16.56
CA ILE A 161 18.29 4.47 15.29
C ILE A 161 18.46 3.32 14.30
N THR A 162 17.62 3.26 13.27
CA THR A 162 17.74 2.21 12.24
C THR A 162 17.89 2.77 10.84
N THR A 163 18.77 2.15 10.06
CA THR A 163 19.09 2.59 8.68
C THR A 163 18.78 1.48 7.67
N SER A 164 18.48 1.85 6.42
CA SER A 164 18.37 0.89 5.31
C SER A 164 19.76 0.33 4.97
N GLY A 165 20.02 -0.94 5.27
CA GLY A 165 21.29 -1.59 4.91
C GLY A 165 21.37 -1.86 3.41
N SER A 166 22.59 -1.86 2.87
CA SER A 166 22.89 -2.20 1.46
C SER A 166 22.49 -3.64 1.07
N THR A 167 22.26 -4.51 2.06
CA THR A 167 21.81 -5.91 1.90
C THR A 167 20.28 -6.07 1.97
N GLY A 168 19.52 -4.98 2.08
CA GLY A 168 18.05 -4.99 2.20
C GLY A 168 17.51 -5.15 3.61
N ARG A 169 18.32 -5.64 4.57
CA ARG A 169 17.95 -5.67 6.01
C ARG A 169 18.34 -4.35 6.68
N ARG A 170 17.42 -3.77 7.48
CA ARG A 170 17.73 -2.54 8.24
C ARG A 170 18.71 -2.85 9.37
N LYS A 171 19.76 -2.03 9.50
CA LYS A 171 20.74 -2.13 10.61
C LYS A 171 20.22 -1.37 11.82
N LEU A 172 20.44 -1.90 13.02
CA LEU A 172 20.25 -1.16 14.27
C LEU A 172 21.57 -0.51 14.67
N VAL A 173 21.58 0.81 14.89
CA VAL A 173 22.76 1.55 15.36
C VAL A 173 22.46 2.12 16.74
N GLN A 174 23.29 1.75 17.72
CA GLN A 174 23.24 2.29 19.08
C GLN A 174 24.38 3.30 19.23
N VAL A 175 24.04 4.53 19.60
CA VAL A 175 24.97 5.66 19.59
C VAL A 175 25.33 6.07 21.02
N PRO A 176 26.60 5.88 21.44
CA PRO A 176 27.07 6.34 22.74
C PRO A 176 27.02 7.85 22.93
N HIS A 177 26.85 8.31 24.18
CA HIS A 177 27.02 9.72 24.56
C HIS A 177 28.40 10.26 24.15
N SER A 178 29.45 9.46 24.36
CA SER A 178 30.82 9.79 23.99
C SER A 178 30.99 10.03 22.48
N CYS A 179 30.13 9.45 21.64
CA CYS A 179 30.17 9.63 20.19
C CYS A 179 29.47 10.91 19.72
N ILE A 180 28.28 11.19 20.27
CA ILE A 180 27.44 12.30 19.79
C ILE A 180 27.82 13.65 20.42
N ILE A 181 28.36 13.68 21.64
CA ILE A 181 28.73 14.94 22.31
C ILE A 181 29.82 15.72 21.54
N PRO A 182 30.93 15.11 21.09
CA PRO A 182 31.92 15.81 20.27
C PRO A 182 31.33 16.36 18.97
N ASN A 183 30.37 15.64 18.37
CA ASN A 183 29.65 16.10 17.19
C ASN A 183 28.87 17.40 17.49
N ILE A 184 27.97 17.35 18.47
CA ILE A 184 27.12 18.50 18.84
C ILE A 184 27.96 19.71 19.27
N THR A 185 28.96 19.51 20.12
CA THR A 185 29.79 20.61 20.64
C THR A 185 30.61 21.28 19.54
N HIS A 186 31.15 20.51 18.58
CA HIS A 186 31.89 21.09 17.47
C HIS A 186 30.96 21.79 16.46
N ILE A 187 29.80 21.20 16.13
CA ILE A 187 28.80 21.84 15.27
C ILE A 187 28.28 23.13 15.92
N ARG A 188 28.05 23.16 17.23
CA ARG A 188 27.70 24.38 17.99
C ARG A 188 28.74 25.49 17.76
N SER A 189 30.03 25.14 17.80
CA SER A 189 31.12 26.09 17.55
C SER A 189 31.18 26.54 16.09
N ILE A 190 31.00 25.62 15.12
CA ILE A 190 31.03 25.92 13.69
C ILE A 190 29.87 26.84 13.32
N TYR A 191 28.67 26.54 13.83
CA TYR A 191 27.50 27.38 13.62
C TYR A 191 27.56 28.67 14.43
N ASN A 192 28.43 28.78 15.43
CA ASN A 192 28.47 29.91 16.36
C ASN A 192 27.07 30.27 16.87
N LEU A 193 26.32 29.25 17.32
CA LEU A 193 24.94 29.43 17.78
C LEU A 193 24.87 30.37 18.98
N LYS A 194 23.88 31.24 18.97
CA LYS A 194 23.63 32.31 19.94
C LYS A 194 22.19 32.20 20.46
N ILE A 195 21.90 32.92 21.54
CA ILE A 195 20.58 32.92 22.17
C ILE A 195 19.45 33.47 21.28
N ASP A 196 19.78 34.38 20.37
CA ASP A 196 18.86 34.98 19.40
C ASP A 196 18.62 34.10 18.17
N ASP A 197 19.26 32.93 18.09
CA ASP A 197 19.04 32.01 16.99
C ASP A 197 17.73 31.24 17.10
N LEU A 198 17.11 31.08 15.94
CA LEU A 198 15.98 30.19 15.73
C LEU A 198 16.38 29.10 14.74
N VAL A 199 16.54 27.88 15.25
CA VAL A 199 16.97 26.70 14.49
C VAL A 199 15.76 25.88 14.09
N LEU A 200 15.59 25.57 12.81
CA LEU A 200 14.50 24.71 12.35
C LEU A 200 14.81 23.23 12.62
N LEU A 201 13.91 22.53 13.31
CA LEU A 201 13.88 21.06 13.36
C LEU A 201 13.31 20.53 12.04
N CYS A 202 14.19 20.35 11.08
CA CYS A 202 13.85 19.95 9.73
C CYS A 202 13.69 18.43 9.64
N SER A 203 14.65 17.71 10.23
CA SER A 203 14.77 16.26 10.10
C SER A 203 13.73 15.51 10.95
N PRO A 204 13.18 14.39 10.46
CA PRO A 204 12.28 13.55 11.26
C PRO A 204 13.04 12.88 12.42
N LEU A 205 12.35 12.58 13.53
CA LEU A 205 12.96 11.96 14.72
C LEU A 205 13.52 10.56 14.47
N THR A 206 13.10 9.90 13.39
CA THR A 206 13.62 8.61 12.93
C THR A 206 14.94 8.74 12.15
N PHE A 207 15.48 9.95 12.02
CA PHE A 207 16.75 10.25 11.34
C PHE A 207 17.71 11.02 12.26
N ASP A 208 18.99 10.67 12.26
CA ASP A 208 19.97 11.12 13.26
C ASP A 208 20.35 12.61 13.22
N PRO A 209 20.28 13.34 12.08
CA PRO A 209 20.43 14.79 12.06
C PRO A 209 19.43 15.54 12.95
N SER A 210 18.24 14.98 13.22
CA SER A 210 17.27 15.58 14.17
C SER A 210 17.84 15.66 15.59
N ILE A 211 18.69 14.72 15.98
CA ILE A 211 19.36 14.72 17.29
C ILE A 211 20.39 15.84 17.34
N VAL A 212 21.14 16.05 16.25
CA VAL A 212 22.05 17.20 16.15
C VAL A 212 21.27 18.50 16.23
N GLU A 213 20.19 18.67 15.46
CA GLU A 213 19.33 19.86 15.45
C GLU A 213 18.77 20.20 16.84
N ILE A 214 18.22 19.21 17.55
CA ILE A 214 17.65 19.42 18.89
C ILE A 214 18.75 19.82 19.90
N PHE A 215 19.79 19.02 20.01
CA PHE A 215 20.76 19.18 21.10
C PHE A 215 21.79 20.29 20.83
N VAL A 216 22.12 20.61 19.58
CA VAL A 216 22.95 21.78 19.26
C VAL A 216 22.23 23.07 19.62
N THR A 217 20.93 23.14 19.34
CA THR A 217 20.08 24.30 19.65
C THR A 217 19.95 24.49 21.15
N LEU A 218 19.49 23.44 21.85
CA LEU A 218 19.22 23.52 23.28
C LEU A 218 20.49 23.75 24.10
N SER A 219 21.62 23.17 23.69
CA SER A 219 22.91 23.40 24.34
C SER A 219 23.53 24.77 24.04
N SER A 220 22.88 25.63 23.26
CA SER A 220 23.39 26.97 22.93
C SER A 220 22.58 28.11 23.55
N GLY A 221 21.50 27.80 24.28
CA GLY A 221 20.51 28.81 24.70
C GLY A 221 19.58 29.26 23.58
N ALA A 222 19.72 28.72 22.37
CA ALA A 222 18.95 29.08 21.19
C ALA A 222 17.54 28.48 21.21
N CYS A 223 16.67 28.97 20.32
CA CYS A 223 15.31 28.48 20.20
C CYS A 223 15.17 27.45 19.07
N LEU A 224 14.47 26.34 19.33
CA LEU A 224 14.14 25.31 18.34
C LEU A 224 12.74 25.56 17.76
N LEU A 225 12.63 25.74 16.44
CA LEU A 225 11.36 25.82 15.72
C LEU A 225 10.94 24.44 15.23
N ILE A 226 9.73 24.03 15.61
CA ILE A 226 9.09 22.79 15.17
C ILE A 226 7.90 23.15 14.28
N ILE A 227 7.94 22.66 13.05
CA ILE A 227 6.85 22.72 12.08
C ILE A 227 6.36 21.27 11.89
N PRO A 228 5.05 20.98 11.89
CA PRO A 228 4.57 19.61 11.68
C PRO A 228 4.83 19.13 10.25
N ASP A 229 4.99 17.83 10.08
CA ASP A 229 5.45 17.23 8.82
C ASP A 229 4.53 17.51 7.62
N HIS A 230 3.21 17.56 7.83
CA HIS A 230 2.26 17.91 6.79
C HIS A 230 2.48 19.33 6.23
N ALA A 231 2.96 20.27 7.05
CA ALA A 231 3.27 21.63 6.63
C ALA A 231 4.68 21.72 5.99
N LYS A 232 5.64 20.86 6.40
CA LYS A 232 6.96 20.75 5.78
C LYS A 232 6.90 20.27 4.33
N LEU A 233 5.94 19.41 4.00
CA LEU A 233 5.79 18.86 2.64
C LEU A 233 5.16 19.85 1.64
N GLN A 234 4.60 20.96 2.10
CA GLN A 234 3.96 21.98 1.27
C GLN A 234 4.90 23.17 1.00
N SER A 235 5.56 23.19 -0.16
CA SER A 235 6.60 24.17 -0.54
C SER A 235 6.30 25.63 -0.17
N LYS A 236 5.18 26.19 -0.64
CA LYS A 236 4.80 27.59 -0.35
C LYS A 236 4.51 27.82 1.14
N LYS A 237 3.90 26.86 1.82
CA LYS A 237 3.58 26.96 3.25
C LYS A 237 4.86 26.94 4.08
N LEU A 238 5.80 26.05 3.76
CA LEU A 238 7.09 25.94 4.43
C LEU A 238 7.89 27.25 4.34
N LEU A 239 8.06 27.82 3.14
CA LEU A 239 8.77 29.10 2.97
C LEU A 239 8.12 30.25 3.74
N ASN A 240 6.78 30.31 3.74
CA ASN A 240 6.04 31.32 4.51
C ASN A 240 6.30 31.17 6.03
N LEU A 241 6.26 29.94 6.54
CA LEU A 241 6.52 29.66 7.96
C LEU A 241 7.95 30.01 8.36
N ILE A 242 8.94 29.59 7.58
CA ILE A 242 10.36 29.79 7.86
C ILE A 242 10.76 31.27 7.74
N HIS A 243 10.49 31.89 6.59
CA HIS A 243 11.00 33.23 6.28
C HIS A 243 10.09 34.33 6.83
N ARG A 244 8.79 34.31 6.50
CA ARG A 244 7.89 35.44 6.83
C ARG A 244 7.41 35.41 8.27
N ARG A 245 6.99 34.25 8.76
CA ARG A 245 6.31 34.13 10.07
C ARG A 245 7.27 33.96 11.25
N ASN A 246 8.36 33.22 11.06
CA ASN A 246 9.27 32.87 12.15
C ASN A 246 10.66 33.49 12.05
N LYS A 247 11.09 33.96 10.87
CA LYS A 247 12.41 34.54 10.64
C LYS A 247 13.53 33.61 11.13
N VAL A 248 13.50 32.37 10.66
CA VAL A 248 14.50 31.34 11.00
C VAL A 248 15.91 31.83 10.64
N THR A 249 16.88 31.54 11.51
CA THR A 249 18.28 31.97 11.34
C THR A 249 19.19 30.82 10.92
N VAL A 250 18.87 29.58 11.31
CA VAL A 250 19.69 28.39 10.99
C VAL A 250 18.81 27.26 10.48
N ILE A 251 19.19 26.71 9.33
CA ILE A 251 18.58 25.51 8.75
C ILE A 251 19.67 24.47 8.49
N GLN A 252 19.44 23.26 9.00
CA GLN A 252 20.13 22.06 8.57
C GLN A 252 19.12 21.19 7.82
N ALA A 253 19.41 20.81 6.58
CA ALA A 253 18.47 20.07 5.73
C ALA A 253 19.18 19.15 4.72
N THR A 254 18.43 18.25 4.09
CA THR A 254 18.91 17.55 2.89
C THR A 254 18.87 18.50 1.69
N PRO A 255 19.82 18.38 0.75
CA PRO A 255 19.78 19.10 -0.53
C PRO A 255 18.43 19.02 -1.25
N SER A 256 17.84 17.82 -1.37
CA SER A 256 16.58 17.63 -2.11
C SER A 256 15.40 18.41 -1.52
N LEU A 257 15.38 18.61 -0.18
CA LEU A 257 14.30 19.36 0.45
C LEU A 257 14.34 20.86 0.09
N ILE A 258 15.54 21.43 -0.03
CA ILE A 258 15.74 22.81 -0.47
C ILE A 258 15.52 22.93 -1.98
N GLN A 259 16.05 21.99 -2.76
CA GLN A 259 15.96 21.97 -4.22
C GLN A 259 14.52 21.88 -4.74
N ARG A 260 13.58 21.34 -3.96
CA ARG A 260 12.15 21.35 -4.29
C ARG A 260 11.56 22.77 -4.43
N GLN A 261 12.15 23.77 -3.80
CA GLN A 261 11.65 25.13 -3.86
C GLN A 261 12.07 25.80 -5.17
N PRO A 262 11.18 26.55 -5.86
CA PRO A 262 11.58 27.30 -7.04
C PRO A 262 12.77 28.23 -6.75
N PRO A 263 13.78 28.36 -7.65
CA PRO A 263 14.97 29.19 -7.39
C PRO A 263 14.61 30.65 -7.12
N SER A 264 13.60 31.15 -7.83
CA SER A 264 13.04 32.49 -7.64
C SER A 264 12.46 32.68 -6.25
N ASP A 265 11.77 31.67 -5.72
CA ASP A 265 11.14 31.74 -4.40
C ASP A 265 12.20 31.72 -3.31
N LEU A 266 13.24 30.88 -3.45
CA LEU A 266 14.40 30.90 -2.56
C LEU A 266 15.10 32.26 -2.58
N LYS A 267 15.41 32.78 -3.77
CA LYS A 267 16.07 34.08 -3.96
C LYS A 267 15.26 35.26 -3.42
N ASN A 268 13.94 35.21 -3.55
CA ASN A 268 13.05 36.27 -3.08
C ASN A 268 12.60 36.10 -1.62
N THR A 269 12.94 34.99 -0.97
CA THR A 269 12.57 34.72 0.43
C THR A 269 13.79 34.29 1.24
N LEU A 270 14.03 32.98 1.37
CA LEU A 270 14.99 32.36 2.27
C LEU A 270 16.44 32.82 2.04
N LEU A 271 16.78 33.17 0.81
CA LEU A 271 18.10 33.64 0.40
C LEU A 271 18.04 35.02 -0.27
N SER A 272 17.05 35.83 0.13
CA SER A 272 16.95 37.26 -0.21
C SER A 272 17.93 38.11 0.60
N GLU A 273 18.14 39.36 0.17
CA GLU A 273 18.96 40.34 0.89
C GLU A 273 18.42 40.63 2.30
N SER A 274 17.09 40.60 2.45
CA SER A 274 16.38 40.79 3.72
C SER A 274 16.22 39.52 4.55
N SER A 275 16.81 38.39 4.14
CA SER A 275 16.65 37.13 4.86
C SER A 275 17.30 37.18 6.25
N SER A 276 16.60 36.61 7.24
CA SER A 276 17.14 36.33 8.57
C SER A 276 18.08 35.13 8.60
N LEU A 277 18.09 34.32 7.53
CA LEU A 277 18.89 33.10 7.49
C LEU A 277 20.38 33.46 7.42
N ARG A 278 21.14 32.99 8.41
CA ARG A 278 22.59 33.15 8.47
C ARG A 278 23.34 31.87 8.11
N ILE A 279 22.74 30.70 8.34
CA ILE A 279 23.35 29.41 8.01
C ILE A 279 22.35 28.51 7.28
N LEU A 280 22.78 28.01 6.12
CA LEU A 280 22.18 26.87 5.44
C LEU A 280 23.20 25.73 5.38
N ALA A 281 23.02 24.75 6.27
CA ALA A 281 23.82 23.54 6.30
C ALA A 281 23.10 22.42 5.54
N LEU A 282 23.77 21.85 4.54
CA LEU A 282 23.24 20.79 3.69
C LEU A 282 24.03 19.51 3.90
N GLY A 283 23.33 18.40 4.13
CA GLY A 283 23.99 17.12 4.33
C GLY A 283 23.08 15.90 4.13
N GLY A 284 23.69 14.72 4.09
CA GLY A 284 22.99 13.45 3.93
C GLY A 284 22.69 13.04 2.48
N GLU A 285 23.00 13.92 1.53
CA GLU A 285 23.08 13.70 0.09
C GLU A 285 24.26 14.52 -0.47
N GLU A 286 24.57 14.37 -1.75
CA GLU A 286 25.62 15.15 -2.42
C GLU A 286 25.26 16.64 -2.44
N PHE A 287 26.25 17.50 -2.20
CA PHE A 287 26.05 18.94 -2.16
C PHE A 287 25.67 19.49 -3.55
N PRO A 288 24.71 20.43 -3.65
CA PRO A 288 24.29 21.01 -4.92
C PRO A 288 25.46 21.67 -5.68
N PRO A 289 25.50 21.60 -7.02
CA PRO A 289 26.44 22.38 -7.81
C PRO A 289 26.35 23.87 -7.49
N LEU A 290 27.49 24.56 -7.48
CA LEU A 290 27.55 25.98 -7.10
C LEU A 290 26.78 26.89 -8.06
N SER A 291 26.63 26.48 -9.33
CA SER A 291 25.72 27.13 -10.28
C SER A 291 24.28 27.23 -9.75
N GLN A 292 23.77 26.19 -9.08
CA GLN A 292 22.45 26.24 -8.46
C GLN A 292 22.43 27.16 -7.23
N ILE A 293 23.49 27.14 -6.41
CA ILE A 293 23.62 28.04 -5.26
C ILE A 293 23.54 29.51 -5.71
N HIS A 294 24.19 29.87 -6.82
CA HIS A 294 24.08 31.22 -7.42
C HIS A 294 22.66 31.58 -7.85
N GLU A 295 21.90 30.62 -8.37
CA GLU A 295 20.52 30.86 -8.78
C GLU A 295 19.60 31.10 -7.58
N TRP A 296 19.85 30.40 -6.47
CA TRP A 296 19.05 30.53 -5.25
C TRP A 296 19.39 31.79 -4.45
N ARG A 297 20.64 32.26 -4.51
CA ARG A 297 21.16 33.34 -3.66
C ARG A 297 21.01 34.71 -4.31
N ALA A 298 20.37 35.66 -3.64
CA ALA A 298 20.41 37.07 -4.04
C ALA A 298 21.83 37.65 -3.89
N PRO A 299 22.26 38.61 -4.73
CA PRO A 299 23.64 39.12 -4.73
C PRO A 299 24.17 39.53 -3.34
N ASP A 300 23.38 40.26 -2.56
CA ASP A 300 23.79 40.76 -1.24
C ASP A 300 23.32 39.89 -0.06
N ASN A 301 22.84 38.66 -0.32
CA ASN A 301 22.48 37.73 0.75
C ASN A 301 23.73 37.25 1.51
N LYS A 302 23.65 37.22 2.84
CA LYS A 302 24.78 36.92 3.74
C LYS A 302 24.76 35.50 4.33
N THR A 303 23.95 34.60 3.77
CA THR A 303 23.84 33.23 4.29
C THR A 303 25.13 32.46 4.04
N HIS A 304 25.68 31.85 5.08
CA HIS A 304 26.80 30.92 4.97
C HIS A 304 26.29 29.51 4.62
N PHE A 305 26.89 28.92 3.59
CA PHE A 305 26.59 27.55 3.17
C PHE A 305 27.59 26.59 3.79
N ILE A 306 27.10 25.49 4.36
CA ILE A 306 27.94 24.47 4.97
C ILE A 306 27.59 23.12 4.36
N ASN A 307 28.58 22.44 3.79
CA ASN A 307 28.44 21.04 3.39
C ASN A 307 28.75 20.14 4.60
N LEU A 308 27.84 19.22 4.93
CA LEU A 308 27.99 18.25 6.00
C LEU A 308 28.00 16.83 5.43
N TYR A 309 28.98 16.04 5.87
CA TYR A 309 29.14 14.67 5.41
C TYR A 309 29.32 13.71 6.60
N GLY A 310 28.68 12.54 6.54
CA GLY A 310 28.83 11.49 7.54
C GLY A 310 27.84 10.35 7.36
N ILE A 311 28.03 9.29 8.15
CA ILE A 311 27.17 8.10 8.18
C ILE A 311 26.69 7.86 9.61
N THR A 312 25.52 7.26 9.75
CA THR A 312 24.91 6.98 11.06
C THR A 312 25.80 6.08 11.93
N GLU A 313 26.50 5.12 11.32
CA GLU A 313 27.42 4.18 11.97
C GLU A 313 28.61 4.83 12.72
N VAL A 314 28.84 6.14 12.53
CA VAL A 314 29.89 6.92 13.22
C VAL A 314 29.33 8.19 13.87
N SER A 315 28.04 8.17 14.22
CA SER A 315 27.31 9.24 14.91
C SER A 315 27.10 10.49 14.04
N CYS A 316 26.20 10.37 13.05
CA CYS A 316 25.77 11.45 12.18
C CYS A 316 26.93 12.08 11.39
N TRP A 317 27.17 13.39 11.51
CA TRP A 317 28.19 14.11 10.74
C TRP A 317 29.62 13.79 11.17
N SER A 318 30.51 13.52 10.22
CA SER A 318 31.96 13.32 10.46
C SER A 318 32.83 14.40 9.86
N PHE A 319 32.35 15.11 8.85
CA PHE A 319 33.07 16.15 8.13
C PHE A 319 32.19 17.36 7.89
N TYR A 320 32.83 18.51 7.74
CA TYR A 320 32.18 19.74 7.32
C TYR A 320 33.09 20.57 6.42
N HIS A 321 32.48 21.32 5.52
CA HIS A 321 33.12 22.37 4.73
C HIS A 321 32.27 23.63 4.76
N CYS A 322 32.82 24.73 5.24
CA CYS A 322 32.18 26.04 5.15
C CYS A 322 32.61 26.68 3.84
N LEU A 323 31.65 26.93 2.95
CA LEU A 323 31.91 27.56 1.67
C LEU A 323 32.17 29.06 1.91
N ASN A 324 33.23 29.59 1.30
CA ASN A 324 33.42 31.03 1.21
C ASN A 324 32.85 31.59 -0.11
N ASP A 325 32.60 32.91 -0.15
CA ASP A 325 32.01 33.54 -1.34
C ASP A 325 32.84 33.32 -2.60
N LYS A 326 34.18 33.38 -2.49
CA LYS A 326 35.07 33.14 -3.64
C LYS A 326 34.93 31.72 -4.20
N GLU A 327 34.84 30.71 -3.33
CA GLU A 327 34.60 29.32 -3.77
C GLU A 327 33.29 29.19 -4.52
N ILE A 328 32.23 29.84 -4.01
CA ILE A 328 30.93 29.89 -4.66
C ILE A 328 31.08 30.50 -6.07
N TRP A 329 31.66 31.70 -6.19
CA TRP A 329 31.85 32.42 -7.47
C TRP A 329 32.81 31.75 -8.47
N ASP A 330 33.85 31.06 -8.00
CA ASP A 330 34.81 30.36 -8.86
C ASP A 330 34.24 29.01 -9.39
N ASN A 331 33.03 28.62 -8.99
CA ASN A 331 32.33 27.39 -9.39
C ASN A 331 33.20 26.11 -9.27
N LYS A 332 33.99 26.02 -8.21
CA LYS A 332 34.86 24.85 -7.92
C LYS A 332 34.05 23.66 -7.39
N GLU A 333 34.59 22.46 -7.51
CA GLU A 333 33.99 21.29 -6.83
C GLU A 333 33.96 21.49 -5.31
N VAL A 334 32.84 21.15 -4.67
CA VAL A 334 32.66 21.32 -3.24
C VAL A 334 33.25 20.11 -2.49
N PRO A 335 34.31 20.27 -1.69
CA PRO A 335 34.87 19.17 -0.91
C PRO A 335 33.92 18.78 0.23
N ILE A 336 34.08 17.56 0.76
CA ILE A 336 33.44 17.17 2.03
C ILE A 336 34.06 17.91 3.23
N GLY A 337 35.28 18.41 3.05
CA GLY A 337 35.95 19.33 3.97
C GLY A 337 36.85 18.64 4.99
N LYS A 338 36.79 19.12 6.24
CA LYS A 338 37.67 18.70 7.33
C LYS A 338 36.92 17.85 8.36
N PRO A 339 37.60 16.92 9.05
CA PRO A 339 36.96 16.10 10.05
C PRO A 339 36.43 16.94 11.22
N LEU A 340 35.29 16.53 11.76
CA LEU A 340 34.75 17.04 13.02
C LEU A 340 35.56 16.52 14.21
N ALA A 341 35.31 17.08 15.40
CA ALA A 341 36.01 16.69 16.60
C ALA A 341 35.90 15.18 16.83
N LYS A 342 37.06 14.57 17.10
CA LYS A 342 37.24 13.12 17.32
C LYS A 342 36.93 12.22 16.11
N SER A 343 36.59 12.78 14.95
CA SER A 343 36.44 12.01 13.70
C SER A 343 37.81 11.77 13.06
N GLU A 344 38.08 10.52 12.75
CA GLU A 344 39.23 10.06 11.99
C GLU A 344 38.77 9.41 10.68
N TYR A 345 39.66 9.33 9.70
CA TYR A 345 39.36 8.74 8.41
C TYR A 345 40.56 8.03 7.79
N LYS A 346 40.27 7.11 6.87
CA LYS A 346 41.25 6.48 5.97
C LYS A 346 40.66 6.46 4.56
N ILE A 347 41.48 6.74 3.57
CA ILE A 347 41.12 6.56 2.16
C ILE A 347 42.01 5.43 1.64
N LEU A 348 41.40 4.31 1.25
CA LEU A 348 42.11 3.11 0.86
C LEU A 348 41.88 2.77 -0.62
N GLY A 349 42.96 2.42 -1.32
CA GLY A 349 42.92 1.91 -2.68
C GLY A 349 42.36 0.49 -2.76
N GLU A 350 42.23 -0.04 -3.99
CA GLU A 350 41.80 -1.43 -4.21
C GLU A 350 42.81 -2.45 -3.61
N ASP A 351 44.07 -2.06 -3.46
CA ASP A 351 45.15 -2.81 -2.83
C ASP A 351 45.14 -2.76 -1.28
N GLY A 352 44.21 -2.02 -0.69
CA GLY A 352 44.12 -1.80 0.76
C GLY A 352 45.15 -0.79 1.31
N MET A 353 45.96 -0.18 0.44
CA MET A 353 46.95 0.82 0.84
C MET A 353 46.32 2.20 0.99
N LYS A 354 46.89 3.03 1.88
CA LYS A 354 46.41 4.39 2.10
C LYS A 354 46.75 5.26 0.88
N ILE A 355 45.73 5.96 0.38
CA ILE A 355 45.87 6.93 -0.71
C ILE A 355 46.12 8.32 -0.14
N LEU A 356 47.16 8.98 -0.66
CA LEU A 356 47.51 10.36 -0.31
C LEU A 356 47.18 11.35 -1.44
N GLN A 357 47.01 10.87 -2.67
CA GLN A 357 46.56 11.63 -3.84
C GLN A 357 45.85 10.67 -4.80
N GLY A 358 44.75 11.09 -5.42
CA GLY A 358 43.93 10.23 -6.29
C GLY A 358 42.69 9.65 -5.60
N GLU A 359 42.10 8.59 -6.15
CA GLU A 359 40.77 8.11 -5.79
C GLU A 359 40.79 6.83 -4.94
N GLY A 360 39.93 6.75 -3.92
CA GLY A 360 39.84 5.58 -3.04
C GLY A 360 38.55 5.48 -2.23
N ASN A 361 38.40 4.37 -1.52
CA ASN A 361 37.25 4.10 -0.64
C ASN A 361 37.43 4.83 0.69
N LEU A 362 36.39 5.54 1.13
CA LEU A 362 36.42 6.29 2.38
C LEU A 362 35.97 5.42 3.57
N TYR A 363 36.82 5.36 4.57
CA TYR A 363 36.54 4.74 5.86
C TYR A 363 36.51 5.81 6.95
N LEU A 364 35.52 5.76 7.82
CA LEU A 364 35.28 6.75 8.87
C LEU A 364 35.31 6.11 10.25
N GLY A 365 35.76 6.82 11.27
CA GLY A 365 35.71 6.32 12.63
C GLY A 365 36.54 7.13 13.61
N GLY A 366 37.26 6.42 14.49
CA GLY A 366 38.08 7.00 15.56
C GLY A 366 37.88 6.27 16.88
N CYS A 367 38.62 6.65 17.92
CA CYS A 367 38.44 6.09 19.27
C CYS A 367 37.08 6.46 19.87
N ASP A 368 36.68 7.73 19.75
CA ASP A 368 35.47 8.28 20.37
C ASP A 368 34.30 8.41 19.38
N ARG A 369 34.32 7.68 18.25
CA ARG A 369 33.28 7.73 17.20
C ARG A 369 32.76 6.34 16.82
N GLN A 370 32.73 5.43 17.79
CA GLN A 370 32.36 4.03 17.63
C GLN A 370 30.91 3.78 18.05
N CYS A 371 29.98 3.77 17.08
CA CYS A 371 28.63 3.26 17.33
C CYS A 371 28.62 1.72 17.32
N LEU A 372 27.71 1.15 18.10
CA LEU A 372 27.47 -0.30 18.11
C LEU A 372 26.44 -0.63 17.04
N ILE A 373 26.76 -1.57 16.17
CA ILE A 373 25.86 -2.03 15.11
C ILE A 373 25.33 -3.41 15.45
N ASP A 374 24.02 -3.56 15.41
CA ASP A 374 23.33 -4.82 15.61
C ASP A 374 23.69 -5.50 16.94
N ASP A 375 24.44 -6.61 16.90
CA ASP A 375 24.78 -7.45 18.06
C ASP A 375 26.21 -7.19 18.57
N GLU A 376 26.88 -6.15 18.04
CA GLU A 376 28.21 -5.74 18.50
C GLU A 376 28.18 -5.34 19.99
N CYS A 377 29.14 -5.86 20.75
CA CYS A 377 29.32 -5.53 22.15
C CYS A 377 30.39 -4.45 22.31
N HIS A 378 30.20 -3.56 23.28
CA HIS A 378 31.20 -2.55 23.64
C HIS A 378 32.47 -3.25 24.13
N LYS A 379 33.58 -3.05 23.40
CA LYS A 379 34.94 -3.35 23.87
C LYS A 379 35.71 -2.04 23.82
N ASN A 380 35.96 -1.46 24.99
CA ASN A 380 36.66 -0.19 25.09
C ASN A 380 38.16 -0.44 25.19
N ASP A 381 38.74 -0.87 24.06
CA ASP A 381 40.16 -1.22 24.00
C ASP A 381 41.03 0.00 23.61
N ASN A 382 40.45 1.21 23.54
CA ASN A 382 41.08 2.45 23.03
C ASN A 382 41.71 2.32 21.63
N VAL A 383 41.33 1.29 20.86
CA VAL A 383 41.76 1.10 19.47
C VAL A 383 40.78 1.81 18.55
N PRO A 384 41.23 2.69 17.63
CA PRO A 384 40.35 3.32 16.65
C PRO A 384 39.70 2.26 15.75
N LYS A 385 38.37 2.26 15.67
CA LYS A 385 37.62 1.46 14.70
C LYS A 385 37.21 2.34 13.54
N PHE A 386 37.33 1.78 12.33
CA PHE A 386 36.92 2.42 11.09
C PHE A 386 35.83 1.58 10.43
N ARG A 387 34.81 2.26 9.92
CA ARG A 387 33.70 1.69 9.16
C ARG A 387 33.87 2.05 7.70
N ASP A 388 33.63 1.08 6.83
CA ASP A 388 33.48 1.33 5.41
C ASP A 388 32.21 2.16 5.20
N SER A 389 32.34 3.36 4.64
CA SER A 389 31.19 4.22 4.32
C SER A 389 30.41 3.70 3.09
N GLY A 390 31.06 2.89 2.25
CA GLY A 390 30.59 2.56 0.90
C GLY A 390 30.75 3.71 -0.10
N ASP A 391 31.37 4.82 0.31
CA ASP A 391 31.56 6.01 -0.50
C ASP A 391 32.98 6.08 -1.09
N PHE A 392 33.06 6.58 -2.32
CA PHE A 392 34.30 6.76 -3.06
C PHE A 392 34.62 8.25 -3.16
N VAL A 393 35.89 8.59 -2.91
CA VAL A 393 36.36 9.97 -2.85
C VAL A 393 37.66 10.14 -3.62
N ARG A 394 37.94 11.37 -4.04
CA ARG A 394 39.20 11.77 -4.66
C ARG A 394 39.90 12.81 -3.81
N ILE A 395 41.19 12.63 -3.57
CA ILE A 395 42.06 13.68 -3.02
C ILE A 395 42.60 14.48 -4.20
N ASP A 396 42.23 15.76 -4.29
CA ASP A 396 42.72 16.65 -5.33
C ASP A 396 44.16 17.14 -5.08
N ASN A 397 44.70 17.94 -6.01
CA ASN A 397 46.06 18.45 -5.91
C ASN A 397 46.26 19.44 -4.74
N GLU A 398 45.18 19.96 -4.16
CA GLU A 398 45.20 20.82 -2.97
C GLU A 398 45.04 20.00 -1.67
N GLY A 399 44.96 18.67 -1.77
CA GLY A 399 44.75 17.77 -0.64
C GLY A 399 43.31 17.75 -0.13
N ARG A 400 42.37 18.31 -0.87
CA ARG A 400 40.94 18.36 -0.50
C ARG A 400 40.26 17.05 -0.91
N ILE A 401 39.35 16.59 -0.06
CA ILE A 401 38.61 15.36 -0.29
C ILE A 401 37.31 15.71 -1.04
N ILE A 402 37.23 15.29 -2.29
CA ILE A 402 36.08 15.47 -3.18
C ILE A 402 35.25 14.19 -3.17
N TYR A 403 33.95 14.33 -2.91
CA TYR A 403 33.02 13.23 -3.02
C TYR A 403 32.77 12.89 -4.49
N ILE A 404 32.99 11.63 -4.87
CA ILE A 404 32.79 11.15 -6.25
C ILE A 404 31.45 10.43 -6.39
N GLY A 405 31.08 9.63 -5.38
CA GLY A 405 29.83 8.89 -5.38
C GLY A 405 29.90 7.64 -4.51
N ARG A 406 28.80 6.91 -4.43
CA ARG A 406 28.79 5.60 -3.76
C ARG A 406 29.29 4.49 -4.68
N LYS A 407 29.96 3.50 -4.11
CA LYS A 407 30.40 2.29 -4.82
C LYS A 407 29.23 1.51 -5.42
N ASP A 408 28.07 1.52 -4.76
CA ASP A 408 26.83 0.91 -5.24
C ASP A 408 26.11 1.71 -6.35
N ARG A 409 26.44 3.00 -6.54
CA ARG A 409 26.00 3.86 -7.65
C ARG A 409 27.01 3.95 -8.79
N GLN A 410 28.15 3.27 -8.68
CA GLN A 410 29.06 3.03 -9.80
C GLN A 410 28.54 1.84 -10.59
N VAL A 411 28.24 2.06 -11.86
CA VAL A 411 27.66 1.03 -12.73
C VAL A 411 28.63 0.69 -13.84
N LYS A 412 28.67 -0.57 -14.25
CA LYS A 412 29.45 -1.00 -15.41
C LYS A 412 28.51 -1.07 -16.60
N ARG A 413 28.83 -0.34 -17.67
CA ARG A 413 28.10 -0.37 -18.94
C ARG A 413 29.10 -0.52 -20.08
N ASN A 414 28.90 -1.53 -20.92
CA ASN A 414 29.82 -1.87 -22.02
C ASN A 414 31.28 -2.06 -21.59
N GLY A 415 31.51 -2.65 -20.41
CA GLY A 415 32.86 -2.86 -19.85
C GLY A 415 33.51 -1.61 -19.23
N CYS A 416 32.92 -0.43 -19.36
CA CYS A 416 33.39 0.82 -18.74
C CYS A 416 32.68 1.06 -17.40
N ARG A 417 33.42 1.48 -16.38
CA ARG A 417 32.84 1.97 -15.11
C ARG A 417 32.37 3.42 -15.32
N LEU A 418 31.17 3.73 -14.87
CA LEU A 418 30.64 5.10 -14.89
C LEU A 418 29.92 5.44 -13.59
N HIS A 419 29.97 6.71 -13.22
CA HIS A 419 29.25 7.24 -12.06
C HIS A 419 27.99 7.99 -12.52
N LEU A 420 26.83 7.56 -12.04
CA LEU A 420 25.55 8.17 -12.40
C LEU A 420 25.49 9.67 -12.06
N GLY A 421 26.15 10.07 -10.96
CA GLY A 421 26.21 11.46 -10.51
C GLY A 421 26.92 12.41 -11.49
N GLU A 422 27.86 11.94 -12.32
CA GLU A 422 28.55 12.81 -13.29
C GLU A 422 27.61 13.27 -14.41
N ILE A 423 26.67 12.40 -14.79
CA ILE A 423 25.62 12.71 -15.75
C ILE A 423 24.69 13.76 -15.15
N GLU A 424 24.29 13.56 -13.89
CA GLU A 424 23.43 14.49 -13.15
C GLU A 424 24.08 15.88 -13.04
N LYS A 425 25.37 15.95 -12.68
CA LYS A 425 26.13 17.21 -12.60
C LYS A 425 26.13 18.00 -13.90
N ILE A 426 26.34 17.32 -15.03
CA ILE A 426 26.38 17.99 -16.34
C ILE A 426 24.99 18.41 -16.80
N ALA A 427 23.96 17.58 -16.57
CA ALA A 427 22.60 17.90 -16.95
C ALA A 427 22.05 19.08 -16.14
N VAL A 428 22.28 19.11 -14.82
CA VAL A 428 21.76 20.16 -13.94
C VAL A 428 22.50 21.49 -14.09
N ALA A 429 23.71 21.48 -14.65
CA ALA A 429 24.45 22.71 -14.98
C ALA A 429 23.83 23.49 -16.16
N GLU A 430 22.93 22.88 -16.93
CA GLU A 430 22.26 23.55 -18.04
C GLU A 430 21.14 24.48 -17.57
N PRO A 431 21.08 25.73 -18.06
CA PRO A 431 20.11 26.72 -17.56
C PRO A 431 18.64 26.29 -17.66
N SER A 432 18.28 25.43 -18.61
CA SER A 432 16.91 24.96 -18.80
C SER A 432 16.47 23.84 -17.84
N VAL A 433 17.41 23.20 -17.15
CA VAL A 433 17.16 22.06 -16.26
C VAL A 433 17.06 22.55 -14.81
N PHE A 434 15.93 22.29 -14.15
CA PHE A 434 15.69 22.62 -12.76
C PHE A 434 16.33 21.58 -11.82
N GLU A 435 16.01 20.30 -12.04
CA GLU A 435 16.54 19.17 -11.27
C GLU A 435 16.73 17.95 -12.18
N CYS A 436 17.61 17.02 -11.84
CA CYS A 436 17.71 15.75 -12.56
C CYS A 436 18.24 14.59 -11.70
N LYS A 437 17.89 13.36 -12.08
CA LYS A 437 18.38 12.13 -11.46
C LYS A 437 18.61 11.03 -12.50
N ALA A 438 19.73 10.34 -12.42
CA ALA A 438 20.10 9.24 -13.30
C ALA A 438 19.94 7.90 -12.57
N VAL A 439 19.31 6.93 -13.24
CA VAL A 439 19.10 5.57 -12.72
C VAL A 439 19.43 4.52 -13.77
N MET A 440 19.84 3.33 -13.30
CA MET A 440 19.94 2.14 -14.14
C MET A 440 18.71 1.27 -13.98
N LYS A 441 18.17 0.77 -15.10
CA LYS A 441 17.15 -0.27 -15.12
C LYS A 441 17.59 -1.39 -16.05
N GLY A 442 18.00 -2.51 -15.46
CA GLY A 442 18.75 -3.54 -16.21
C GLY A 442 20.04 -2.90 -16.75
N GLU A 443 20.25 -3.00 -18.05
CA GLU A 443 21.41 -2.38 -18.74
C GLU A 443 21.15 -0.97 -19.28
N ARG A 444 19.93 -0.44 -19.09
CA ARG A 444 19.54 0.88 -19.63
C ARG A 444 19.76 2.00 -18.63
N LEU A 445 20.44 3.05 -19.07
CA LEU A 445 20.68 4.29 -18.35
C LEU A 445 19.56 5.30 -18.67
N VAL A 446 18.79 5.71 -17.66
CA VAL A 446 17.70 6.68 -17.83
C VAL A 446 18.00 7.93 -17.02
N LEU A 447 17.85 9.10 -17.64
CA LEU A 447 17.98 10.40 -17.01
C LEU A 447 16.61 11.07 -16.86
N PHE A 448 16.21 11.33 -15.62
CA PHE A 448 15.01 12.11 -15.30
C PHE A 448 15.37 13.58 -15.19
N ILE A 449 14.56 14.46 -15.75
CA ILE A 449 14.79 15.91 -15.79
C ILE A 449 13.49 16.63 -15.40
N VAL A 450 13.60 17.58 -14.49
CA VAL A 450 12.56 18.58 -14.23
C VAL A 450 12.95 19.86 -14.98
N PRO A 451 12.12 20.39 -15.90
CA PRO A 451 12.44 21.60 -16.64
C PRO A 451 12.14 22.87 -15.84
N LYS A 452 12.92 23.95 -16.04
CA LYS A 452 12.63 25.26 -15.39
C LYS A 452 11.44 26.01 -16.00
N LEU A 453 11.16 25.78 -17.29
CA LEU A 453 10.06 26.40 -18.04
C LEU A 453 9.40 25.32 -18.91
N PRO A 454 8.10 25.43 -19.20
CA PRO A 454 7.43 24.57 -20.17
C PRO A 454 7.96 24.90 -21.59
N LEU A 455 9.10 24.29 -21.94
CA LEU A 455 9.64 24.27 -23.29
C LEU A 455 9.07 23.05 -24.04
N GLU A 456 9.07 23.08 -25.37
CA GLU A 456 8.66 21.91 -26.15
C GLU A 456 9.51 20.68 -25.78
N ASN A 457 8.83 19.64 -25.26
CA ASN A 457 9.42 18.43 -24.66
C ASN A 457 10.45 17.71 -25.54
N LYS A 458 10.36 17.87 -26.87
CA LYS A 458 11.27 17.21 -27.83
C LYS A 458 12.61 17.95 -27.92
N THR A 459 12.59 19.27 -27.92
CA THR A 459 13.76 20.13 -28.11
C THR A 459 14.71 20.09 -26.90
N MET A 460 14.18 20.00 -25.67
CA MET A 460 15.00 19.91 -24.46
C MET A 460 15.76 18.59 -24.34
N LYS A 461 15.10 17.46 -24.60
CA LYS A 461 15.73 16.13 -24.52
C LYS A 461 16.91 16.04 -25.47
N ASP A 462 16.72 16.46 -26.72
CA ASP A 462 17.77 16.44 -27.74
C ASP A 462 18.93 17.37 -27.38
N TYR A 463 18.64 18.55 -26.83
CA TYR A 463 19.65 19.50 -26.36
C TYR A 463 20.50 18.93 -25.21
N VAL A 464 19.88 18.45 -24.13
CA VAL A 464 20.61 17.89 -22.97
C VAL A 464 21.40 16.64 -23.38
N GLN A 465 20.82 15.78 -24.23
CA GLN A 465 21.53 14.62 -24.77
C GLN A 465 22.78 15.03 -25.58
N SER A 466 22.71 16.12 -26.35
CA SER A 466 23.85 16.63 -27.12
C SER A 466 25.00 17.14 -26.25
N ILE A 467 24.67 17.73 -25.09
CA ILE A 467 25.66 18.25 -24.14
C ILE A 467 26.37 17.12 -23.42
N ILE A 468 25.61 16.13 -22.94
CA ILE A 468 26.19 14.95 -22.29
C ILE A 468 27.15 14.23 -23.24
N LYS A 469 26.77 14.05 -24.51
CA LYS A 469 27.63 13.44 -25.54
C LYS A 469 28.89 14.24 -25.84
N ARG A 470 28.88 15.55 -25.62
CA ARG A 470 30.01 16.45 -25.89
C ARG A 470 31.00 16.49 -24.73
N LYS A 471 30.49 16.45 -23.49
CA LYS A 471 31.29 16.61 -22.27
C LYS A 471 31.71 15.28 -21.64
N LEU A 472 30.99 14.18 -21.88
CA LEU A 472 31.29 12.86 -21.33
C LEU A 472 31.54 11.80 -22.41
N PRO A 473 32.28 10.73 -22.09
CA PRO A 473 32.46 9.60 -22.99
C PRO A 473 31.13 8.98 -23.44
N LYS A 474 31.12 8.32 -24.61
CA LYS A 474 29.90 7.76 -25.24
C LYS A 474 29.07 6.86 -24.32
N HIS A 475 29.70 6.11 -23.41
CA HIS A 475 29.00 5.18 -22.50
C HIS A 475 28.22 5.88 -21.36
N TYR A 476 28.45 7.18 -21.13
CA TYR A 476 27.67 8.04 -20.21
C TYR A 476 26.40 8.60 -20.86
N SER A 477 26.21 8.43 -22.17
CA SER A 477 25.02 8.93 -22.87
C SER A 477 23.78 8.16 -22.39
N PRO A 478 22.74 8.83 -21.84
CA PRO A 478 21.50 8.17 -21.45
C PRO A 478 20.84 7.45 -22.62
N ASP A 479 20.28 6.27 -22.36
CA ASP A 479 19.41 5.54 -23.30
C ASP A 479 18.04 6.19 -23.44
N ASP A 480 17.60 6.88 -22.38
CA ASP A 480 16.33 7.58 -22.37
C ASP A 480 16.41 8.83 -21.47
N ILE A 481 15.65 9.86 -21.84
CA ILE A 481 15.47 11.07 -21.03
C ILE A 481 13.97 11.26 -20.78
N ILE A 482 13.57 11.28 -19.51
CA ILE A 482 12.17 11.43 -19.09
C ILE A 482 12.01 12.78 -18.41
N LEU A 483 11.00 13.54 -18.81
CA LEU A 483 10.66 14.82 -18.18
C LEU A 483 9.65 14.58 -17.06
N LEU A 484 9.87 15.21 -15.91
CA LEU A 484 9.01 15.14 -14.73
C LEU A 484 8.59 16.54 -14.30
N ASP A 485 7.47 16.64 -13.59
CA ASP A 485 7.05 17.88 -12.94
C ASP A 485 7.87 18.15 -11.68
N GLU A 486 8.24 17.09 -10.93
CA GLU A 486 9.12 17.16 -9.76
C GLU A 486 9.85 15.81 -9.54
N ILE A 487 11.00 15.83 -8.86
CA ILE A 487 11.65 14.60 -8.39
C ILE A 487 10.93 14.09 -7.13
N PRO A 488 10.48 12.83 -7.09
CA PRO A 488 9.83 12.28 -5.91
C PRO A 488 10.84 12.13 -4.78
N ILE A 489 10.45 12.47 -3.54
CA ILE A 489 11.30 12.32 -2.34
C ILE A 489 10.61 11.48 -1.26
N THR A 490 11.44 10.79 -0.47
CA THR A 490 11.06 10.01 0.71
C THR A 490 10.67 10.90 1.90
N LYS A 491 10.08 10.30 2.94
CA LYS A 491 9.78 10.99 4.22
C LYS A 491 11.01 11.57 4.92
N HIS A 492 12.20 11.08 4.60
CA HIS A 492 13.47 11.61 5.10
C HIS A 492 14.02 12.78 4.27
N GLY A 493 13.25 13.26 3.28
CA GLY A 493 13.64 14.37 2.42
C GLY A 493 14.72 14.01 1.39
N LYS A 494 14.96 12.72 1.13
CA LYS A 494 15.92 12.22 0.11
C LYS A 494 15.20 11.75 -1.15
N CYS A 495 15.84 11.76 -2.31
CA CYS A 495 15.28 11.25 -3.57
C CYS A 495 14.72 9.82 -3.44
N ASP A 496 13.50 9.59 -3.95
CA ASP A 496 12.84 8.28 -4.01
C ASP A 496 13.16 7.58 -5.34
N PHE A 497 14.29 6.88 -5.37
CA PHE A 497 14.71 6.09 -6.53
C PHE A 497 13.73 4.97 -6.91
N LYS A 498 12.94 4.46 -5.96
CA LYS A 498 11.95 3.41 -6.24
C LYS A 498 10.78 3.98 -7.05
N ALA A 499 10.33 5.19 -6.70
CA ALA A 499 9.34 5.94 -7.46
C ALA A 499 9.86 6.36 -8.85
N LEU A 500 11.11 6.78 -8.99
CA LEU A 500 11.70 7.04 -10.31
C LEU A 500 11.75 5.78 -11.19
N LEU A 501 12.16 4.64 -10.62
CA LEU A 501 12.24 3.38 -11.36
C LEU A 501 10.87 2.88 -11.85
N SER A 502 9.76 3.16 -11.16
CA SER A 502 8.43 2.79 -11.67
C SER A 502 8.05 3.60 -12.91
N GLN A 503 8.37 4.90 -12.96
CA GLN A 503 8.07 5.79 -14.10
C GLN A 503 8.78 5.39 -15.41
N THR A 504 9.96 4.77 -15.34
CA THR A 504 10.63 4.22 -16.54
C THR A 504 9.83 3.10 -17.23
N ARG A 505 8.86 2.47 -16.57
CA ARG A 505 8.02 1.42 -17.21
C ARG A 505 7.07 2.02 -18.24
N GLU A 506 6.50 3.18 -17.95
CA GLU A 506 5.50 3.84 -18.82
C GLU A 506 6.10 4.46 -20.10
N SER A 507 7.37 4.88 -20.06
CA SER A 507 8.04 5.49 -21.24
C SER A 507 8.55 4.46 -22.25
N ILE A 508 8.98 3.27 -21.81
CA ILE A 508 9.46 2.20 -22.69
C ILE A 508 8.31 1.63 -23.53
N ASP A 509 7.10 1.53 -22.97
CA ASP A 509 5.90 1.11 -23.69
C ASP A 509 5.48 2.11 -24.78
N LYS A 510 5.84 3.39 -24.65
CA LYS A 510 5.58 4.43 -25.68
C LYS A 510 6.58 4.39 -26.86
N PHE A 511 7.82 3.95 -26.65
CA PHE A 511 8.87 3.98 -27.70
C PHE A 511 8.83 2.75 -28.63
N GLY A 512 8.28 1.62 -28.17
CA GLY A 512 8.09 0.40 -28.97
C GLY A 512 7.07 0.50 -30.11
N HIS A 513 6.31 1.59 -30.22
CA HIS A 513 5.24 1.79 -31.20
C HIS A 513 5.65 2.49 -32.51
N ARG A 514 6.95 2.71 -32.79
CA ARG A 514 7.42 3.34 -34.04
C ARG A 514 7.94 2.34 -35.08
N ILE A 515 7.08 1.47 -35.61
CA ILE A 515 7.25 0.88 -36.95
C ILE A 515 6.16 1.49 -37.83
N SER A 516 6.55 2.16 -38.92
CA SER A 516 5.70 3.18 -39.56
C SER A 516 4.56 2.60 -40.40
N LYS A 517 3.36 3.17 -40.20
CA LYS A 517 2.12 3.04 -40.97
C LYS A 517 2.26 3.13 -42.50
N ILE A 518 3.31 3.81 -42.96
CA ILE A 518 3.58 4.06 -44.38
C ILE A 518 3.98 2.78 -45.14
N THR A 519 4.62 1.81 -44.49
CA THR A 519 5.13 0.60 -45.18
C THR A 519 4.04 -0.43 -45.45
N ILE A 520 3.12 -0.64 -44.51
CA ILE A 520 2.02 -1.61 -44.62
C ILE A 520 0.95 -1.11 -45.61
N GLU A 521 0.67 0.18 -45.61
CA GLU A 521 -0.29 0.79 -46.53
C GLU A 521 0.16 0.64 -48.00
N ASN A 522 1.46 0.76 -48.28
CA ASN A 522 2.00 0.62 -49.65
C ASN A 522 1.92 -0.82 -50.16
N ILE A 523 2.27 -1.80 -49.32
CA ILE A 523 2.14 -3.23 -49.63
C ILE A 523 0.67 -3.57 -49.95
N LEU A 524 -0.25 -3.10 -49.11
CA LEU A 524 -1.68 -3.33 -49.30
C LEU A 524 -2.18 -2.71 -50.62
N LYS A 525 -1.74 -1.49 -50.97
CA LYS A 525 -2.13 -0.81 -52.23
C LYS A 525 -1.64 -1.54 -53.48
N GLU A 526 -0.46 -2.14 -53.45
CA GLU A 526 0.10 -2.86 -54.60
C GLU A 526 -0.63 -4.17 -54.87
N GLU A 527 -0.87 -4.99 -53.84
CA GLU A 527 -1.60 -6.26 -53.99
C GLU A 527 -3.08 -6.04 -54.35
N TRP A 528 -3.70 -5.01 -53.78
CA TRP A 528 -5.07 -4.62 -54.10
C TRP A 528 -5.22 -4.17 -55.57
N LYS A 529 -4.21 -3.50 -56.14
CA LYS A 529 -4.18 -3.13 -57.57
C LYS A 529 -4.04 -4.33 -58.50
N LYS A 530 -3.18 -5.29 -58.15
CA LYS A 530 -2.94 -6.51 -58.95
C LYS A 530 -4.21 -7.34 -59.08
N LEU A 531 -5.00 -7.45 -58.02
CA LEU A 531 -6.20 -8.31 -57.98
C LEU A 531 -7.44 -7.67 -58.64
N LEU A 532 -7.60 -6.35 -58.59
CA LEU A 532 -8.82 -5.66 -59.03
C LEU A 532 -8.72 -4.93 -60.38
N LYS A 533 -7.71 -5.25 -61.21
CA LYS A 533 -7.53 -4.73 -62.59
C LYS A 533 -7.84 -3.23 -62.75
N ASN A 534 -7.12 -2.39 -61.99
CA ASN A 534 -7.08 -0.91 -62.08
C ASN A 534 -8.29 -0.08 -61.59
N CYS A 535 -9.22 -0.61 -60.81
CA CYS A 535 -10.14 0.25 -60.04
C CYS A 535 -9.60 0.54 -58.63
N VAL A 536 -8.90 1.66 -58.45
CA VAL A 536 -8.57 2.17 -57.11
C VAL A 536 -9.27 3.50 -56.86
N LYS A 537 -10.42 3.46 -56.20
CA LYS A 537 -10.88 4.61 -55.41
C LYS A 537 -10.23 4.49 -54.03
N THR A 538 -9.23 5.32 -53.75
CA THR A 538 -8.62 5.38 -52.41
C THR A 538 -9.47 6.25 -51.49
N GLY A 539 -9.81 5.72 -50.30
CA GLY A 539 -10.66 6.36 -49.28
C GLY A 539 -11.92 5.54 -48.98
N ASP A 540 -12.04 5.03 -47.74
CA ASP A 540 -13.12 4.20 -47.14
C ASP A 540 -13.81 3.12 -48.00
N SER A 541 -13.25 2.80 -49.16
CA SER A 541 -13.73 1.77 -50.07
C SER A 541 -13.60 0.39 -49.43
N ASN A 542 -14.68 -0.38 -49.52
CA ASN A 542 -14.71 -1.78 -49.14
C ASN A 542 -14.23 -2.63 -50.33
N PHE A 543 -13.52 -3.73 -50.07
CA PHE A 543 -13.00 -4.67 -51.05
C PHE A 543 -14.07 -5.18 -52.03
N LEU A 544 -15.26 -5.53 -51.53
CA LEU A 544 -16.38 -6.00 -52.36
C LEU A 544 -16.89 -4.91 -53.31
N LEU A 545 -17.00 -3.67 -52.81
CA LEU A 545 -17.46 -2.52 -53.61
C LEU A 545 -16.44 -2.07 -54.66
N SER A 546 -15.20 -2.53 -54.54
CA SER A 546 -14.11 -2.24 -55.48
C SER A 546 -13.99 -3.29 -56.60
N GLY A 547 -14.92 -4.26 -56.67
CA GLY A 547 -14.95 -5.33 -57.65
C GLY A 547 -14.31 -6.64 -57.17
N GLY A 548 -13.99 -6.75 -55.88
CA GLY A 548 -13.48 -7.98 -55.27
C GLY A 548 -14.59 -8.98 -54.94
N ASP A 549 -14.21 -10.24 -54.86
CA ASP A 549 -15.05 -11.37 -54.47
C ASP A 549 -14.35 -12.21 -53.38
N SER A 550 -15.07 -13.18 -52.82
CA SER A 550 -14.53 -14.01 -51.73
C SER A 550 -13.26 -14.77 -52.12
N PHE A 551 -13.07 -15.08 -53.40
CA PHE A 551 -11.88 -15.79 -53.88
C PHE A 551 -10.66 -14.86 -53.97
N SER A 552 -10.83 -13.64 -54.48
CA SER A 552 -9.78 -12.62 -54.51
C SER A 552 -9.43 -12.09 -53.12
N ALA A 553 -10.38 -12.08 -52.16
CA ALA A 553 -10.11 -11.72 -50.76
C ALA A 553 -9.18 -12.73 -50.06
N VAL A 554 -9.37 -14.03 -50.32
CA VAL A 554 -8.48 -15.08 -49.81
C VAL A 554 -7.07 -14.96 -50.40
N ASN A 555 -6.97 -14.62 -51.69
CA ASN A 555 -5.66 -14.42 -52.32
C ASN A 555 -4.95 -13.16 -51.79
N LEU A 556 -5.69 -12.08 -51.52
CA LEU A 556 -5.14 -10.87 -50.89
C LEU A 556 -4.66 -11.16 -49.47
N ALA A 557 -5.45 -11.87 -48.66
CA ALA A 557 -5.07 -12.25 -47.30
C ALA A 557 -3.76 -13.05 -47.29
N ARG A 558 -3.66 -14.08 -48.14
CA ARG A 558 -2.43 -14.89 -48.28
C ARG A 558 -1.22 -14.07 -48.71
N ALA A 559 -1.36 -13.18 -49.68
CA ALA A 559 -0.25 -12.34 -50.12
C ALA A 559 0.28 -11.42 -48.99
N ILE A 560 -0.61 -10.90 -48.15
CA ILE A 560 -0.25 -10.10 -46.98
C ILE A 560 0.42 -10.96 -45.90
N GLU A 561 -0.12 -12.14 -45.62
CA GLU A 561 0.44 -13.10 -44.67
C GLU A 561 1.85 -13.55 -45.08
N ASP A 562 2.04 -13.86 -46.37
CA ASP A 562 3.33 -14.30 -46.92
C ASP A 562 4.37 -13.17 -46.91
N GLN A 563 4.01 -11.95 -47.32
CA GLN A 563 4.96 -10.83 -47.36
C GLN A 563 5.36 -10.30 -45.97
N LEU A 564 4.51 -10.47 -44.96
CA LEU A 564 4.75 -9.99 -43.60
C LEU A 564 5.10 -11.10 -42.61
N GLU A 565 5.15 -12.35 -43.05
CA GLU A 565 5.34 -13.56 -42.22
C GLU A 565 4.36 -13.61 -41.03
N LEU A 566 3.07 -13.36 -41.29
CA LEU A 566 2.00 -13.33 -40.29
C LEU A 566 0.98 -14.45 -40.53
N SER A 567 0.22 -14.80 -39.48
CA SER A 567 -0.92 -15.71 -39.58
C SER A 567 -2.12 -15.08 -38.88
N ALA A 568 -3.18 -14.84 -39.63
CA ALA A 568 -4.35 -14.06 -39.24
C ALA A 568 -5.65 -14.69 -39.80
N PRO A 569 -6.27 -15.62 -39.05
CA PRO A 569 -7.45 -16.36 -39.52
C PRO A 569 -8.66 -15.49 -39.84
N ASP A 570 -8.74 -14.29 -39.25
CA ASP A 570 -9.81 -13.31 -39.40
C ASP A 570 -9.56 -12.30 -40.53
N LEU A 571 -8.37 -12.30 -41.15
CA LEU A 571 -7.99 -11.30 -42.15
C LEU A 571 -8.88 -11.32 -43.39
N VAL A 572 -9.35 -12.50 -43.81
CA VAL A 572 -10.28 -12.64 -44.95
C VAL A 572 -11.61 -11.95 -44.66
N ASP A 573 -12.15 -12.12 -43.46
CA ASP A 573 -13.42 -11.54 -43.03
C ASP A 573 -13.30 -10.00 -42.91
N VAL A 574 -12.17 -9.54 -42.38
CA VAL A 574 -11.84 -8.12 -42.29
C VAL A 574 -11.70 -7.49 -43.68
N ILE A 575 -11.09 -8.19 -44.65
CA ILE A 575 -10.99 -7.72 -46.04
C ILE A 575 -12.37 -7.57 -46.67
N LEU A 576 -13.27 -8.54 -46.48
CA LEU A 576 -14.60 -8.56 -47.09
C LEU A 576 -15.56 -7.50 -46.53
N HIS A 577 -15.44 -7.18 -45.23
CA HIS A 577 -16.47 -6.40 -44.55
C HIS A 577 -16.00 -5.04 -44.02
N LYS A 578 -14.70 -4.72 -44.10
CA LYS A 578 -14.15 -3.47 -43.58
C LYS A 578 -13.54 -2.60 -44.68
N SER A 579 -13.35 -1.33 -44.36
CA SER A 579 -12.72 -0.35 -45.24
C SER A 579 -11.22 -0.61 -45.39
N PHE A 580 -10.64 -0.15 -46.50
CA PHE A 580 -9.20 -0.18 -46.74
C PHE A 580 -8.37 0.33 -45.54
N SER A 581 -8.81 1.44 -44.93
CA SER A 581 -8.18 2.06 -43.75
C SER A 581 -8.21 1.15 -42.50
N HIS A 582 -9.29 0.39 -42.32
CA HIS A 582 -9.41 -0.60 -41.26
C HIS A 582 -8.52 -1.81 -41.49
N ILE A 583 -8.38 -2.27 -42.74
CA ILE A 583 -7.54 -3.42 -43.08
C ILE A 583 -6.07 -3.09 -42.78
N VAL A 584 -5.59 -1.90 -43.18
CA VAL A 584 -4.23 -1.42 -42.85
C VAL A 584 -4.01 -1.43 -41.33
N SER A 585 -4.95 -0.84 -40.58
CA SER A 585 -4.86 -0.75 -39.11
C SER A 585 -4.90 -2.12 -38.42
N HIS A 586 -5.60 -3.09 -39.02
CA HIS A 586 -5.70 -4.45 -38.50
C HIS A 586 -4.39 -5.23 -38.75
N VAL A 587 -3.82 -5.14 -39.95
CA VAL A 587 -2.53 -5.75 -40.30
C VAL A 587 -1.38 -5.14 -39.49
N GLU A 588 -1.42 -3.84 -39.21
CA GLU A 588 -0.48 -3.16 -38.29
C GLU A 588 -0.47 -3.78 -36.89
N LYS A 589 -1.66 -4.02 -36.32
CA LYS A 589 -1.79 -4.65 -35.01
C LYS A 589 -1.20 -6.06 -35.01
N LEU A 590 -1.45 -6.83 -36.07
CA LEU A 590 -0.93 -8.19 -36.21
C LEU A 590 0.59 -8.21 -36.33
N ALA A 591 1.16 -7.31 -37.15
CA ALA A 591 2.61 -7.18 -37.35
C ALA A 591 3.37 -6.77 -36.06
N SER A 592 2.74 -5.96 -35.22
CA SER A 592 3.33 -5.55 -33.92
C SER A 592 3.37 -6.69 -32.90
N ASN A 593 2.46 -7.67 -33.02
CA ASN A 593 2.34 -8.79 -32.08
C ASN A 593 3.26 -9.98 -32.40
N SER A 594 3.69 -10.18 -33.65
CA SER A 594 4.55 -11.30 -34.05
C SER A 594 6.02 -11.12 -33.61
N LYS A 595 6.56 -9.89 -33.67
CA LYS A 595 7.95 -9.58 -33.27
C LYS A 595 8.22 -9.78 -31.78
N VAL A 596 7.20 -9.71 -30.93
CA VAL A 596 7.31 -9.96 -29.47
C VAL A 596 7.45 -11.46 -29.15
N LYS A 597 7.00 -12.35 -30.03
CA LYS A 597 7.07 -13.82 -29.84
C LYS A 597 8.45 -14.40 -30.19
N SER A 598 9.19 -13.82 -31.13
CA SER A 598 10.51 -14.34 -31.53
C SER A 598 11.61 -14.05 -30.50
N THR A 599 11.54 -12.91 -29.80
CA THR A 599 12.51 -12.51 -28.76
C THR A 599 12.38 -13.39 -27.51
N LYS A 600 11.17 -13.74 -27.09
CA LYS A 600 10.89 -14.63 -25.94
C LYS A 600 11.35 -16.08 -26.14
N ARG A 601 11.48 -16.55 -27.38
CA ARG A 601 11.93 -17.92 -27.69
C ARG A 601 13.43 -18.09 -27.49
N ARG A 602 14.21 -17.00 -27.58
CA ARG A 602 15.67 -16.98 -27.41
C ARG A 602 16.09 -16.84 -25.94
N GLU A 603 15.28 -16.15 -25.13
CA GLU A 603 15.47 -16.06 -23.66
C GLU A 603 15.17 -17.39 -22.95
N LYS A 604 14.17 -18.15 -23.42
CA LYS A 604 13.80 -19.45 -22.84
C LYS A 604 14.88 -20.53 -22.99
N GLN A 605 15.71 -20.47 -24.04
CA GLN A 605 16.81 -21.42 -24.25
C GLN A 605 18.02 -21.14 -23.35
N LEU A 606 18.20 -19.91 -22.87
CA LEU A 606 19.28 -19.53 -21.93
C LEU A 606 18.90 -19.81 -20.46
N GLU A 607 17.60 -19.86 -20.14
CA GLU A 607 17.10 -20.15 -18.79
C GLU A 607 17.05 -21.65 -18.44
N GLU A 608 17.07 -22.55 -19.44
CA GLU A 608 17.07 -24.00 -19.21
C GLU A 608 18.45 -24.55 -18.79
N GLU A 609 19.56 -23.88 -19.10
CA GLU A 609 20.91 -24.29 -18.68
C GLU A 609 21.25 -23.94 -17.22
N VAL A 610 20.48 -23.05 -16.57
CA VAL A 610 20.78 -22.55 -15.20
C VAL A 610 19.99 -23.30 -14.11
N LYS A 611 19.03 -24.17 -14.48
CA LYS A 611 18.07 -24.81 -13.54
C LYS A 611 18.52 -26.12 -12.89
N ILE A 612 19.80 -26.50 -12.97
CA ILE A 612 20.35 -27.62 -12.21
C ILE A 612 21.15 -27.07 -11.02
N SER A 613 20.47 -26.70 -9.93
CA SER A 613 20.98 -26.88 -8.56
C SER A 613 20.03 -26.34 -7.48
N VAL A 614 19.84 -27.18 -6.45
CA VAL A 614 19.29 -26.92 -5.12
C VAL A 614 17.76 -26.93 -4.96
N ASN A 615 17.25 -28.14 -4.71
CA ASN A 615 16.00 -28.44 -4.01
C ASN A 615 16.21 -28.40 -2.49
N LYS A 616 15.28 -27.81 -1.71
CA LYS A 616 14.93 -28.34 -0.38
C LYS A 616 13.54 -27.90 0.10
N LYS A 617 12.72 -28.93 0.38
CA LYS A 617 11.39 -28.94 1.02
C LYS A 617 11.40 -28.29 2.42
N ILE A 618 10.33 -27.57 2.75
CA ILE A 618 9.85 -27.38 4.14
C ILE A 618 8.34 -27.69 4.20
N ARG A 619 7.98 -28.42 5.25
CA ARG A 619 6.69 -29.05 5.57
C ARG A 619 5.78 -28.04 6.30
N LEU A 620 4.51 -27.95 5.90
CA LEU A 620 3.47 -27.08 6.46
C LEU A 620 2.57 -27.92 7.38
N GLU A 621 2.42 -27.56 8.65
CA GLU A 621 1.37 -28.11 9.51
C GLU A 621 0.88 -27.04 10.50
N SER A 622 -0.45 -27.01 10.67
CA SER A 622 -1.25 -26.42 11.75
C SER A 622 -1.61 -24.92 11.68
N TYR A 623 -2.74 -24.64 11.00
CA TYR A 623 -3.52 -23.40 11.12
C TYR A 623 -4.99 -23.75 11.36
N ASN A 624 -5.41 -23.87 12.62
CA ASN A 624 -6.82 -23.93 13.00
C ASN A 624 -6.97 -23.55 14.47
N LYS A 625 -7.18 -22.25 14.72
CA LYS A 625 -7.86 -21.64 15.89
C LYS A 625 -7.57 -20.14 15.88
N LEU A 626 -8.62 -19.31 15.78
CA LEU A 626 -8.84 -18.06 16.55
C LEU A 626 -9.80 -17.11 15.81
N TRP A 627 -11.10 -17.24 16.06
CA TRP A 627 -12.03 -16.10 16.06
C TRP A 627 -12.45 -15.85 17.51
N LYS A 628 -11.97 -14.76 18.13
CA LYS A 628 -12.63 -14.06 19.25
C LYS A 628 -11.93 -12.73 19.65
N SER A 629 -12.70 -11.66 19.54
CA SER A 629 -12.68 -10.35 20.27
C SER A 629 -11.68 -9.22 19.89
N CYS A 630 -12.20 -8.21 19.17
CA CYS A 630 -11.71 -6.81 19.09
C CYS A 630 -12.83 -5.86 19.57
N SER A 631 -12.47 -4.65 20.03
CA SER A 631 -13.44 -3.67 20.57
C SER A 631 -13.24 -2.21 20.09
N CYS A 632 -12.82 -2.03 18.84
CA CYS A 632 -13.06 -0.80 18.06
C CYS A 632 -12.98 -1.16 16.57
N MET A 633 -13.99 -1.93 16.14
CA MET A 633 -14.13 -2.34 14.74
C MET A 633 -15.10 -1.36 14.08
N ASN A 634 -14.64 -0.63 13.07
CA ASN A 634 -15.58 -0.33 12.01
C ASN A 634 -15.72 -1.62 11.19
N SER A 635 -16.93 -2.06 10.93
CA SER A 635 -17.22 -3.21 10.06
C SER A 635 -17.97 -2.70 8.84
N ALA A 636 -17.57 -3.14 7.66
CA ALA A 636 -18.35 -2.95 6.46
C ALA A 636 -19.18 -4.21 6.20
N VAL A 637 -20.45 -4.01 5.86
CA VAL A 637 -21.40 -5.03 5.50
C VAL A 637 -21.80 -4.81 4.04
N MET A 638 -21.63 -5.85 3.24
CA MET A 638 -21.93 -5.88 1.81
C MET A 638 -22.90 -7.03 1.52
N ARG A 639 -23.47 -7.04 0.31
CA ARG A 639 -24.38 -8.11 -0.15
C ARG A 639 -23.80 -9.51 0.06
N GLY A 640 -24.69 -10.49 0.26
CA GLY A 640 -24.28 -11.89 0.41
C GLY A 640 -23.55 -12.20 1.71
N ASN A 641 -23.90 -11.51 2.81
CA ASN A 641 -23.28 -11.67 4.13
C ASN A 641 -21.76 -11.46 4.13
N GLN A 642 -21.25 -10.64 3.22
CA GLN A 642 -19.84 -10.27 3.20
C GLN A 642 -19.57 -9.23 4.28
N TYR A 643 -18.86 -9.66 5.32
CA TYR A 643 -18.38 -8.80 6.39
C TYR A 643 -16.90 -8.51 6.18
N PHE A 644 -16.57 -7.24 6.05
CA PHE A 644 -15.20 -6.78 6.03
C PHE A 644 -14.93 -6.03 7.33
N CYS A 645 -14.24 -6.68 8.26
CA CYS A 645 -13.74 -5.97 9.42
C CYS A 645 -12.58 -5.09 8.98
N MET A 646 -12.75 -3.78 9.11
CA MET A 646 -11.63 -2.85 8.95
C MET A 646 -10.76 -3.03 10.19
N THR A 647 -9.79 -3.92 10.09
CA THR A 647 -8.68 -3.94 11.04
C THR A 647 -7.75 -2.81 10.67
N CYS A 648 -7.50 -1.91 11.62
CA CYS A 648 -6.17 -1.31 11.70
C CYS A 648 -5.18 -2.49 11.76
N MET A 649 -4.46 -2.74 10.66
CA MET A 649 -3.70 -3.98 10.47
C MET A 649 -2.72 -4.23 11.62
N LYS A 650 -2.85 -5.43 12.20
CA LYS A 650 -1.73 -6.20 12.73
C LYS A 650 -1.89 -7.65 12.30
N THR A 651 -0.79 -8.26 11.91
CA THR A 651 -0.63 -9.71 11.93
C THR A 651 0.37 -10.09 13.01
N VAL A 652 -0.08 -10.92 13.97
CA VAL A 652 0.77 -11.61 14.94
C VAL A 652 0.55 -13.10 14.74
N ARG A 653 1.65 -13.84 14.57
CA ARG A 653 1.72 -15.26 14.91
C ARG A 653 2.55 -15.37 16.18
N ASN A 654 2.03 -16.02 17.22
CA ASN A 654 2.85 -16.59 18.28
C ASN A 654 2.62 -18.11 18.39
N PRO A 655 3.64 -18.87 18.83
CA PRO A 655 3.67 -20.33 18.89
C PRO A 655 3.11 -20.88 20.20
N VAL A 656 2.74 -22.16 20.23
CA VAL A 656 2.45 -22.93 21.47
C VAL A 656 3.17 -24.31 21.39
N PRO A 657 3.29 -25.09 22.48
CA PRO A 657 4.54 -25.52 23.08
C PRO A 657 4.92 -26.99 22.74
N LYS A 658 6.19 -27.33 22.99
CA LYS A 658 6.69 -28.71 22.93
C LYS A 658 6.37 -29.45 24.24
N THR A 659 5.82 -30.66 24.13
CA THR A 659 5.97 -31.72 25.13
C THR A 659 6.64 -32.94 24.51
N GLN A 660 7.87 -33.16 24.98
CA GLN A 660 8.61 -34.41 25.20
C GLN A 660 8.26 -35.66 24.36
N THR A 661 9.27 -36.16 23.65
CA THR A 661 9.49 -37.61 23.50
C THR A 661 10.98 -37.90 23.60
N GLN A 662 11.34 -38.64 24.64
CA GLN A 662 12.64 -39.28 24.82
C GLN A 662 12.84 -40.36 23.75
N ARG A 663 14.11 -40.51 23.36
CA ARG A 663 14.63 -41.63 22.59
C ARG A 663 14.41 -42.95 23.34
N ASN A 664 14.04 -44.00 22.61
CA ASN A 664 14.61 -45.36 22.66
C ASN A 664 14.18 -46.06 21.35
N LYS A 665 15.10 -46.40 20.45
CA LYS A 665 15.78 -47.71 20.37
C LYS A 665 14.75 -48.85 20.33
N ASP A 666 14.48 -49.40 19.14
CA ASP A 666 15.15 -50.63 18.69
C ASP A 666 14.72 -51.07 17.28
N SER A 667 15.68 -51.75 16.67
CA SER A 667 15.73 -52.41 15.38
C SER A 667 14.96 -53.73 15.32
N GLY A 668 14.65 -54.18 14.10
CA GLY A 668 14.38 -55.60 13.76
C GLY A 668 12.97 -55.81 13.20
N ILE A 669 12.78 -55.79 11.87
CA ILE A 669 12.87 -56.95 10.97
C ILE A 669 11.97 -58.10 11.44
N PHE A 670 10.85 -58.31 10.76
CA PHE A 670 10.47 -59.58 10.13
C PHE A 670 9.29 -59.31 9.17
N GLY A 671 9.46 -59.71 7.91
CA GLY A 671 8.41 -59.64 6.89
C GLY A 671 7.49 -60.85 6.93
N CYS A 672 6.38 -60.78 6.19
CA CYS A 672 6.06 -61.78 5.16
C CYS A 672 4.83 -61.37 4.35
N ASN A 673 4.79 -61.97 3.17
CA ASN A 673 3.91 -61.78 2.05
C ASN A 673 2.58 -62.56 2.18
N LEU A 674 1.63 -62.19 1.30
CA LEU A 674 0.60 -63.00 0.63
C LEU A 674 -0.75 -63.30 1.33
N THR A 675 -1.79 -62.79 0.64
CA THR A 675 -3.08 -63.42 0.26
C THR A 675 -4.12 -63.81 1.32
N GLY A 676 -5.33 -63.28 1.11
CA GLY A 676 -6.59 -63.81 1.64
C GLY A 676 -7.78 -63.13 0.97
N THR A 677 -8.33 -63.76 -0.08
CA THR A 677 -9.62 -63.49 -0.72
C THR A 677 -10.81 -64.05 0.08
N PHE A 678 -12.01 -63.54 -0.24
CA PHE A 678 -13.39 -63.96 0.15
C PHE A 678 -13.90 -63.40 1.50
N CYS A 679 -15.12 -62.86 1.64
CA CYS A 679 -16.39 -63.18 0.99
C CYS A 679 -17.36 -61.98 0.82
N ARG A 680 -18.29 -62.17 -0.11
CA ARG A 680 -19.50 -61.40 -0.43
C ARG A 680 -20.48 -61.26 0.75
N GLU A 681 -21.17 -60.13 0.83
CA GLU A 681 -22.62 -60.08 1.11
C GLU A 681 -23.28 -58.96 0.26
N GLU A 682 -24.39 -59.31 -0.37
CA GLU A 682 -25.27 -58.46 -1.19
C GLU A 682 -26.54 -58.07 -0.37
N PRO A 683 -27.45 -57.21 -0.88
CA PRO A 683 -28.05 -56.10 -0.13
C PRO A 683 -29.35 -56.45 0.60
N SER A 684 -29.59 -55.82 1.75
CA SER A 684 -30.90 -55.84 2.44
C SER A 684 -31.66 -54.52 2.27
N LYS A 685 -32.67 -54.60 1.38
CA LYS A 685 -34.00 -53.94 1.36
C LYS A 685 -34.15 -52.55 1.99
N VAL A 686 -34.41 -51.62 1.06
CA VAL A 686 -35.20 -50.39 1.17
C VAL A 686 -36.38 -50.53 2.15
N LEU A 687 -36.41 -49.65 3.16
CA LEU A 687 -37.61 -49.27 3.89
C LEU A 687 -37.96 -47.83 3.51
N THR A 688 -39.01 -47.67 2.71
CA THR A 688 -39.71 -46.41 2.48
C THR A 688 -40.47 -46.02 3.75
N PRO A 689 -40.29 -44.81 4.31
CA PRO A 689 -41.26 -44.29 5.28
C PRO A 689 -42.46 -43.75 4.53
N ASN A 690 -43.61 -44.35 4.83
CA ASN A 690 -44.93 -43.90 4.44
C ASN A 690 -45.20 -42.46 4.85
N SER A 691 -46.00 -41.82 4.01
CA SER A 691 -46.81 -40.63 4.26
C SER A 691 -47.41 -40.62 5.67
N GLY A 692 -46.89 -39.73 6.51
CA GLY A 692 -47.47 -39.36 7.79
C GLY A 692 -47.38 -37.85 7.96
N THR A 693 -48.44 -37.16 7.54
CA THR A 693 -48.73 -35.77 7.93
C THR A 693 -48.87 -35.71 9.46
N ILE A 694 -47.80 -35.36 10.15
CA ILE A 694 -47.84 -35.01 11.58
C ILE A 694 -47.11 -33.68 11.75
N GLU A 695 -47.89 -32.66 12.12
CA GLU A 695 -47.52 -31.39 12.79
C GLU A 695 -46.54 -30.43 12.09
N THR A 696 -46.88 -29.97 10.87
CA THR A 696 -46.20 -28.81 10.25
C THR A 696 -46.83 -27.45 10.61
N GLU A 697 -48.02 -27.42 11.20
CA GLU A 697 -48.65 -26.18 11.67
C GLU A 697 -48.16 -25.74 13.05
N ALA A 698 -47.77 -26.68 13.93
CA ALA A 698 -47.26 -26.36 15.27
C ALA A 698 -45.84 -25.75 15.24
N LEU A 699 -44.95 -26.24 14.34
CA LEU A 699 -43.62 -25.63 14.13
C LEU A 699 -43.70 -24.29 13.39
N ALA A 700 -44.69 -24.10 12.51
CA ALA A 700 -44.92 -22.81 11.84
C ALA A 700 -45.45 -21.72 12.80
N GLN A 701 -46.09 -22.10 13.91
CA GLN A 701 -46.49 -21.17 14.97
C GLN A 701 -45.32 -20.76 15.91
N MET A 702 -44.19 -21.47 15.89
CA MET A 702 -43.03 -21.17 16.74
C MET A 702 -42.04 -20.16 16.14
N ILE A 703 -42.17 -19.80 14.85
CA ILE A 703 -41.33 -18.76 14.21
C ILE A 703 -42.13 -17.47 14.12
N GLY A 704 -41.65 -16.42 14.81
CA GLY A 704 -42.30 -15.10 14.82
C GLY A 704 -42.51 -14.55 13.41
N ARG A 705 -43.67 -13.89 13.18
CA ARG A 705 -43.91 -13.15 11.94
C ARG A 705 -42.96 -11.97 11.88
N VAL A 706 -42.35 -11.75 10.72
CA VAL A 706 -41.46 -10.60 10.51
C VAL A 706 -42.25 -9.49 9.83
N GLU A 707 -42.38 -8.36 10.52
CA GLU A 707 -42.94 -7.13 9.96
C GLU A 707 -41.82 -6.29 9.35
N ILE A 708 -42.09 -5.75 8.16
CA ILE A 708 -41.20 -4.86 7.43
C ILE A 708 -41.96 -3.56 7.20
N THR A 709 -41.41 -2.43 7.63
CA THR A 709 -42.01 -1.11 7.44
C THR A 709 -41.01 -0.17 6.79
N GLN A 710 -41.47 0.71 5.91
CA GLN A 710 -40.60 1.73 5.33
C GLN A 710 -40.19 2.74 6.40
N ARG A 711 -38.89 2.96 6.54
CA ARG A 711 -38.33 3.98 7.42
C ARG A 711 -38.16 5.29 6.69
N TRP A 712 -37.45 5.26 5.56
CA TRP A 712 -37.25 6.39 4.66
C TRP A 712 -36.93 5.89 3.25
N SER A 713 -37.10 6.75 2.26
CA SER A 713 -36.60 6.58 0.91
C SER A 713 -35.81 7.82 0.47
N PHE A 714 -34.82 7.62 -0.40
CA PHE A 714 -33.97 8.69 -0.93
C PHE A 714 -33.91 8.60 -2.46
N ASP A 715 -34.35 9.65 -3.16
CA ASP A 715 -34.32 9.71 -4.62
C ASP A 715 -32.89 10.05 -5.12
N THR A 716 -32.32 9.13 -5.91
CA THR A 716 -31.00 9.27 -6.53
C THR A 716 -31.05 9.85 -7.95
N GLY A 717 -32.25 10.16 -8.45
CA GLY A 717 -32.55 10.78 -9.75
C GLY A 717 -32.62 9.80 -10.93
N LYS A 718 -32.09 8.58 -10.80
CA LYS A 718 -32.16 7.49 -11.78
C LYS A 718 -32.09 6.13 -11.08
N CYS A 719 -32.38 5.05 -11.81
CA CYS A 719 -32.34 3.66 -11.35
C CYS A 719 -31.14 3.31 -10.45
N VAL A 720 -31.39 2.51 -9.41
CA VAL A 720 -30.36 2.00 -8.50
C VAL A 720 -30.24 0.47 -8.63
N ASP A 721 -29.26 0.02 -9.42
CA ASP A 721 -28.95 -1.40 -9.59
C ASP A 721 -27.80 -1.87 -8.68
N ALA A 722 -26.95 -0.94 -8.23
CA ALA A 722 -25.86 -1.24 -7.30
C ALA A 722 -26.41 -1.63 -5.93
N SER A 723 -25.76 -2.60 -5.28
CA SER A 723 -26.14 -3.00 -3.92
C SER A 723 -25.48 -2.08 -2.88
N PRO A 724 -26.15 -1.83 -1.73
CA PRO A 724 -25.61 -1.01 -0.65
C PRO A 724 -24.27 -1.52 -0.10
N LEU A 725 -23.37 -0.59 0.22
CA LEU A 725 -22.27 -0.80 1.16
C LEU A 725 -22.62 -0.06 2.44
N VAL A 726 -22.69 -0.76 3.58
CA VAL A 726 -22.97 -0.13 4.87
C VAL A 726 -21.77 -0.26 5.80
N ILE A 727 -21.27 0.86 6.30
CA ILE A 727 -20.18 0.89 7.28
C ILE A 727 -20.75 1.17 8.66
N GLN A 728 -20.53 0.25 9.58
CA GLN A 728 -20.79 0.39 10.99
C GLN A 728 -19.68 1.22 11.63
N ALA A 729 -20.02 2.39 12.14
CA ALA A 729 -19.12 3.18 12.96
C ALA A 729 -19.12 2.65 14.40
N SER A 730 -17.94 2.59 15.03
CA SER A 730 -17.83 2.20 16.46
C SER A 730 -18.57 3.17 17.40
N PHE A 731 -18.72 4.44 16.99
CA PHE A 731 -19.52 5.46 17.66
C PHE A 731 -20.15 6.36 16.59
N GLY A 732 -21.47 6.56 16.63
CA GLY A 732 -22.18 7.41 15.66
C GLY A 732 -23.24 6.65 14.86
N HIS A 733 -23.61 7.21 13.71
CA HIS A 733 -24.58 6.64 12.79
C HIS A 733 -23.91 5.68 11.80
N HIS A 734 -24.68 4.78 11.19
CA HIS A 734 -24.17 3.93 10.12
C HIS A 734 -24.07 4.75 8.82
N GLU A 735 -22.99 4.55 8.07
CA GLU A 735 -22.78 5.23 6.79
C GLU A 735 -23.15 4.28 5.65
N LEU A 736 -23.98 4.77 4.73
CA LEU A 736 -24.49 4.04 3.58
C LEU A 736 -23.89 4.62 2.30
N PHE A 737 -23.25 3.78 1.49
CA PHE A 737 -22.67 4.14 0.20
C PHE A 737 -23.39 3.41 -0.92
N ILE A 738 -23.84 4.15 -1.94
CA ILE A 738 -24.60 3.58 -3.05
C ILE A 738 -24.45 4.37 -4.36
N GLY A 739 -24.28 3.63 -5.46
CA GLY A 739 -24.15 4.17 -6.82
C GLY A 739 -25.47 4.15 -7.58
N SER A 740 -25.66 5.08 -8.51
CA SER A 740 -26.87 5.22 -9.31
C SER A 740 -26.57 5.38 -10.81
N HIS A 741 -27.59 5.13 -11.64
CA HIS A 741 -27.57 5.46 -13.06
C HIS A 741 -27.60 6.96 -13.34
N SER A 742 -27.71 7.79 -12.30
CA SER A 742 -27.61 9.25 -12.41
C SER A 742 -26.17 9.74 -12.50
N LEU A 743 -25.21 8.82 -12.65
CA LEU A 743 -23.77 9.04 -12.67
C LEU A 743 -23.20 9.44 -11.31
N HIS A 744 -23.98 9.33 -10.23
CA HIS A 744 -23.57 9.78 -8.90
C HIS A 744 -23.38 8.62 -7.94
N MET A 745 -22.31 8.72 -7.15
CA MET A 745 -22.10 7.97 -5.92
C MET A 745 -22.62 8.81 -4.76
N TYR A 746 -23.39 8.19 -3.87
CA TYR A 746 -24.01 8.84 -2.71
C TYR A 746 -23.45 8.25 -1.42
N ALA A 747 -23.21 9.10 -0.43
CA ALA A 747 -23.04 8.71 0.96
C ALA A 747 -24.20 9.29 1.79
N LEU A 748 -24.88 8.42 2.53
CA LEU A 748 -26.06 8.74 3.34
C LEU A 748 -25.86 8.25 4.77
N VAL A 749 -26.59 8.84 5.71
CA VAL A 749 -26.77 8.31 7.05
C VAL A 749 -27.84 7.22 7.03
N ALA A 750 -27.52 5.97 7.37
CA ALA A 750 -28.44 4.84 7.19
C ALA A 750 -29.71 4.95 8.06
N GLU A 751 -29.63 5.57 9.24
CA GLU A 751 -30.76 5.71 10.14
C GLU A 751 -31.77 6.78 9.69
N THR A 752 -31.31 7.80 8.95
CA THR A 752 -32.12 9.01 8.66
C THR A 752 -32.29 9.30 7.18
N GLY A 753 -31.45 8.71 6.31
CA GLY A 753 -31.40 9.04 4.89
C GLY A 753 -30.73 10.39 4.59
N ALA A 754 -30.15 11.06 5.60
CA ALA A 754 -29.51 12.35 5.41
C ALA A 754 -28.29 12.23 4.47
N LEU A 755 -28.21 13.11 3.49
CA LEU A 755 -27.10 13.16 2.54
C LEU A 755 -25.83 13.68 3.23
N LEU A 756 -24.78 12.86 3.23
CA LEU A 756 -23.44 13.26 3.68
C LEU A 756 -22.70 13.95 2.54
N TRP A 757 -22.60 13.28 1.39
CA TRP A 757 -22.02 13.84 0.17
C TRP A 757 -22.53 13.10 -1.07
N LYS A 758 -22.35 13.73 -2.24
CA LYS A 758 -22.58 13.12 -3.55
C LYS A 758 -21.45 13.49 -4.50
N THR A 759 -21.00 12.51 -5.29
CA THR A 759 -19.90 12.69 -6.24
C THR A 759 -20.31 12.19 -7.61
N LYS A 760 -20.16 13.04 -8.64
CA LYS A 760 -20.42 12.68 -10.02
C LYS A 760 -19.22 11.94 -10.63
N LEU A 761 -19.45 10.75 -11.15
CA LEU A 761 -18.50 9.94 -11.91
C LEU A 761 -18.76 10.05 -13.42
N GLY A 762 -17.98 9.32 -14.23
CA GLY A 762 -18.01 9.47 -15.69
C GLY A 762 -19.18 8.80 -16.40
N ASP A 763 -19.81 7.78 -15.81
CA ASP A 763 -21.00 7.10 -16.36
C ASP A 763 -21.85 6.49 -15.20
N ARG A 764 -22.87 5.70 -15.54
CA ARG A 764 -23.72 4.98 -14.59
C ARG A 764 -22.94 4.00 -13.72
N ILE A 765 -23.38 3.87 -12.47
CA ILE A 765 -22.73 3.02 -11.47
C ILE A 765 -23.63 1.84 -11.16
N GLU A 766 -23.23 0.66 -11.67
CA GLU A 766 -23.90 -0.62 -11.38
C GLU A 766 -23.05 -1.52 -10.47
N SER A 767 -21.75 -1.19 -10.34
CA SER A 767 -20.83 -1.86 -9.41
C SER A 767 -21.19 -1.47 -7.98
N SER A 768 -21.27 -2.46 -7.08
CA SER A 768 -21.40 -2.19 -5.65
C SER A 768 -20.05 -1.74 -5.10
N ALA A 769 -20.02 -0.70 -4.28
CA ALA A 769 -18.75 -0.20 -3.74
C ALA A 769 -18.17 -1.14 -2.67
N CYS A 770 -16.87 -1.07 -2.45
CA CYS A 770 -16.21 -1.66 -1.28
C CYS A 770 -15.41 -0.59 -0.53
N VAL A 771 -14.99 -0.92 0.69
CA VAL A 771 -14.12 -0.05 1.50
C VAL A 771 -12.69 -0.58 1.48
N SER A 772 -11.72 0.33 1.33
CA SER A 772 -10.30 0.02 1.51
C SER A 772 -10.01 -0.59 2.88
N LEU A 773 -8.91 -1.34 2.98
CA LEU A 773 -8.49 -1.95 4.25
C LEU A 773 -8.28 -0.95 5.39
N CYS A 774 -7.76 0.25 5.08
CA CYS A 774 -7.58 1.31 6.05
C CYS A 774 -8.88 2.05 6.42
N GLY A 775 -9.99 1.75 5.77
CA GLY A 775 -11.30 2.34 6.07
C GLY A 775 -11.49 3.78 5.60
N LYS A 776 -10.50 4.37 4.90
CA LYS A 776 -10.50 5.79 4.48
C LYS A 776 -11.06 6.02 3.08
N TYR A 777 -11.05 4.98 2.24
CA TYR A 777 -11.44 5.08 0.84
C TYR A 777 -12.59 4.15 0.49
N ILE A 778 -13.47 4.64 -0.39
CA ILE A 778 -14.54 3.89 -1.04
C ILE A 778 -14.11 3.62 -2.48
N ILE A 779 -14.09 2.36 -2.89
CA ILE A 779 -13.68 1.95 -4.24
C ILE A 779 -14.91 1.46 -4.99
N VAL A 780 -15.09 1.92 -6.24
CA VAL A 780 -16.24 1.54 -7.07
C VAL A 780 -15.87 1.50 -8.56
N GLY A 781 -16.42 0.53 -9.28
CA GLY A 781 -16.33 0.44 -10.74
C GLY A 781 -17.42 1.26 -11.45
N CYS A 782 -17.11 1.80 -12.62
CA CYS A 782 -18.01 2.66 -13.39
C CYS A 782 -18.10 2.23 -14.85
N TYR A 783 -19.24 2.51 -15.50
CA TYR A 783 -19.49 2.10 -16.89
C TYR A 783 -18.58 2.79 -17.93
N ASP A 784 -17.95 3.91 -17.58
CA ASP A 784 -16.97 4.62 -18.43
C ASP A 784 -15.60 3.90 -18.53
N GLY A 785 -15.45 2.77 -17.83
CA GLY A 785 -14.19 2.05 -17.69
C GLY A 785 -13.30 2.57 -16.57
N GLY A 786 -13.80 3.46 -15.71
CA GLY A 786 -13.09 3.95 -14.54
C GLY A 786 -13.28 3.06 -13.32
N ILE A 787 -12.21 2.88 -12.56
CA ILE A 787 -12.23 2.35 -11.20
C ILE A 787 -11.88 3.52 -10.29
N TYR A 788 -12.87 4.03 -9.58
CA TYR A 788 -12.77 5.26 -8.80
C TYR A 788 -12.47 4.94 -7.34
N THR A 789 -11.52 5.68 -6.77
CA THR A 789 -11.22 5.70 -5.34
C THR A 789 -11.66 7.06 -4.79
N LEU A 790 -12.66 7.04 -3.92
CA LEU A 790 -13.23 8.22 -3.29
C LEU A 790 -12.80 8.29 -1.82
N ALA A 791 -12.54 9.50 -1.31
CA ALA A 791 -12.42 9.71 0.12
C ALA A 791 -13.77 9.43 0.80
N ARG A 792 -13.76 8.60 1.84
CA ARG A 792 -14.98 8.19 2.58
C ARG A 792 -15.73 9.38 3.17
N ASP A 793 -15.00 10.37 3.69
CA ASP A 793 -15.60 11.46 4.45
C ASP A 793 -16.11 12.61 3.57
N THR A 794 -15.46 12.87 2.43
CA THR A 794 -15.77 14.02 1.56
C THR A 794 -16.36 13.63 0.20
N GLY A 795 -16.16 12.39 -0.24
CA GLY A 795 -16.51 11.95 -1.59
C GLY A 795 -15.52 12.38 -2.68
N ASP A 796 -14.42 13.05 -2.32
CA ASP A 796 -13.43 13.52 -3.30
C ASP A 796 -12.78 12.36 -4.05
N ILE A 797 -12.61 12.50 -5.37
CA ILE A 797 -11.89 11.51 -6.18
C ILE A 797 -10.39 11.62 -5.89
N ILE A 798 -9.86 10.65 -5.15
CA ILE A 798 -8.45 10.58 -4.78
C ILE A 798 -7.62 9.95 -5.91
N TRP A 799 -8.17 8.94 -6.56
CA TRP A 799 -7.51 8.24 -7.66
C TRP A 799 -8.55 7.62 -8.60
N MET A 800 -8.20 7.50 -9.87
CA MET A 800 -8.98 6.78 -10.87
C MET A 800 -8.05 5.98 -11.76
N TYR A 801 -8.28 4.67 -11.82
CA TYR A 801 -7.60 3.78 -12.76
C TYR A 801 -8.53 3.48 -13.95
N ARG A 802 -8.01 3.55 -15.18
CA ARG A 802 -8.80 3.37 -16.40
C ARG A 802 -8.56 2.01 -17.05
N THR A 803 -9.60 1.19 -17.11
CA THR A 803 -9.65 -0.04 -17.91
C THR A 803 -10.01 0.27 -19.37
N LYS A 804 -10.03 -0.73 -20.25
CA LYS A 804 -10.34 -0.53 -21.67
C LYS A 804 -11.84 -0.63 -22.01
N SER A 805 -12.69 -0.97 -21.04
CA SER A 805 -14.13 -1.16 -21.21
C SER A 805 -14.86 -1.03 -19.87
N SER A 806 -16.18 -1.00 -19.87
CA SER A 806 -17.01 -0.80 -18.68
C SER A 806 -16.68 -1.73 -17.50
N VAL A 807 -16.79 -1.20 -16.29
CA VAL A 807 -16.52 -1.94 -15.05
C VAL A 807 -17.82 -2.11 -14.25
N LYS A 808 -18.44 -3.28 -14.39
CA LYS A 808 -19.63 -3.66 -13.61
C LYS A 808 -19.32 -4.59 -12.43
N SER A 809 -18.18 -5.28 -12.49
CA SER A 809 -17.66 -6.10 -11.38
C SER A 809 -17.54 -5.25 -10.11
N SER A 810 -17.94 -5.81 -8.96
CA SER A 810 -17.72 -5.15 -7.67
C SER A 810 -16.30 -5.43 -7.18
N PRO A 811 -15.54 -4.41 -6.73
CA PRO A 811 -14.19 -4.60 -6.22
C PRO A 811 -14.17 -5.47 -4.97
N ALA A 812 -13.20 -6.38 -4.88
CA ALA A 812 -12.93 -7.20 -3.70
C ALA A 812 -11.59 -6.78 -3.07
N VAL A 813 -11.59 -6.53 -1.76
CA VAL A 813 -10.39 -6.12 -1.02
C VAL A 813 -9.71 -7.35 -0.44
N ASP A 814 -8.40 -7.45 -0.64
CA ASP A 814 -7.55 -8.41 0.06
C ASP A 814 -7.28 -7.93 1.49
N PRO A 815 -7.84 -8.54 2.55
CA PRO A 815 -7.56 -8.17 3.93
C PRO A 815 -6.10 -8.39 4.35
N ILE A 816 -5.30 -9.15 3.57
CA ILE A 816 -3.89 -9.41 3.88
C ILE A 816 -2.97 -8.35 3.26
N THR A 817 -3.28 -7.86 2.06
CA THR A 817 -2.40 -6.94 1.32
C THR A 817 -2.97 -5.55 1.14
N GLY A 818 -4.28 -5.37 1.33
CA GLY A 818 -5.02 -4.15 1.00
C GLY A 818 -5.28 -3.97 -0.51
N TRP A 819 -4.82 -4.89 -1.36
CA TRP A 819 -5.03 -4.81 -2.81
C TRP A 819 -6.49 -5.03 -3.18
N ILE A 820 -6.90 -4.40 -4.27
CA ILE A 820 -8.24 -4.51 -4.83
C ILE A 820 -8.19 -5.39 -6.07
N TYR A 821 -9.02 -6.43 -6.11
CA TYR A 821 -9.25 -7.22 -7.31
C TYR A 821 -10.58 -6.82 -7.94
N ILE A 822 -10.60 -6.62 -9.25
CA ILE A 822 -11.81 -6.22 -9.96
C ILE A 822 -11.79 -6.66 -11.44
N GLY A 823 -12.92 -7.17 -11.92
CA GLY A 823 -13.12 -7.57 -13.32
C GLY A 823 -13.59 -6.43 -14.21
N SER A 824 -13.34 -6.53 -15.50
CA SER A 824 -13.74 -5.53 -16.49
C SER A 824 -14.26 -6.18 -17.76
N HIS A 825 -15.10 -5.45 -18.50
CA HIS A 825 -15.68 -5.94 -19.74
C HIS A 825 -14.68 -6.07 -20.90
N ASP A 826 -13.44 -5.58 -20.69
CA ASP A 826 -12.31 -5.77 -21.59
C ASP A 826 -11.62 -7.13 -21.42
N HIS A 827 -12.30 -8.10 -20.81
CA HIS A 827 -11.88 -9.48 -20.61
C HIS A 827 -10.76 -9.67 -19.56
N HIS A 828 -10.41 -8.61 -18.83
CA HIS A 828 -9.33 -8.63 -17.85
C HIS A 828 -9.83 -8.58 -16.41
N VAL A 829 -9.03 -9.16 -15.51
CA VAL A 829 -9.03 -8.88 -14.08
C VAL A 829 -7.83 -8.00 -13.76
N TYR A 830 -8.07 -7.00 -12.93
CA TYR A 830 -7.08 -6.05 -12.44
C TYR A 830 -6.83 -6.29 -10.96
N SER A 831 -5.57 -6.16 -10.55
CA SER A 831 -5.16 -5.98 -9.16
C SER A 831 -4.60 -4.59 -9.00
N LEU A 832 -5.18 -3.82 -8.09
CA LEU A 832 -4.81 -2.43 -7.83
C LEU A 832 -4.33 -2.27 -6.39
N ASP A 833 -3.19 -1.62 -6.22
CA ASP A 833 -2.75 -1.09 -4.95
C ASP A 833 -3.21 0.37 -4.88
N ILE A 834 -4.32 0.58 -4.17
CA ILE A 834 -4.96 1.90 -4.06
C ILE A 834 -4.07 2.88 -3.30
N GLU A 835 -3.32 2.42 -2.29
CA GLU A 835 -2.46 3.28 -1.47
C GLU A 835 -1.29 3.81 -2.28
N ASN A 836 -0.72 2.97 -3.13
CA ASN A 836 0.37 3.34 -4.04
C ASN A 836 -0.12 3.84 -5.41
N GLN A 837 -1.43 3.86 -5.64
CA GLN A 837 -2.07 4.29 -6.89
C GLN A 837 -1.50 3.59 -8.14
N VAL A 838 -1.28 2.28 -8.06
CA VAL A 838 -0.72 1.48 -9.17
C VAL A 838 -1.56 0.24 -9.46
N CYS A 839 -1.60 -0.16 -10.72
CA CYS A 839 -2.05 -1.50 -11.10
C CYS A 839 -0.90 -2.49 -10.91
N CYS A 840 -1.03 -3.38 -9.94
CA CYS A 840 -0.05 -4.42 -9.61
C CYS A 840 0.10 -5.42 -10.75
N TRP A 841 -1.02 -5.87 -11.31
CA TRP A 841 -1.07 -6.74 -12.46
C TRP A 841 -2.45 -6.67 -13.13
N ARG A 842 -2.51 -7.03 -14.41
CA ARG A 842 -3.74 -7.28 -15.14
C ARG A 842 -3.61 -8.56 -15.93
N VAL A 843 -4.66 -9.37 -15.96
CA VAL A 843 -4.64 -10.67 -16.63
C VAL A 843 -5.92 -10.87 -17.40
N GLN A 844 -5.79 -11.19 -18.69
CA GLN A 844 -6.92 -11.59 -19.52
C GLN A 844 -7.37 -13.00 -19.11
N ILE A 845 -8.65 -13.16 -18.78
CA ILE A 845 -9.20 -14.47 -18.43
C ILE A 845 -9.47 -15.27 -19.70
N ASP A 846 -10.21 -14.72 -20.64
CA ASP A 846 -10.54 -15.34 -21.93
C ASP A 846 -11.08 -14.26 -22.89
N GLU A 847 -11.94 -14.61 -23.85
CA GLU A 847 -12.56 -13.67 -24.80
C GLU A 847 -13.91 -13.11 -24.30
N GLY A 848 -14.39 -13.54 -23.13
CA GLY A 848 -15.62 -13.09 -22.49
C GLY A 848 -15.38 -11.96 -21.51
N SER A 849 -16.36 -11.05 -21.37
CA SER A 849 -16.28 -9.98 -20.38
C SER A 849 -16.24 -10.55 -18.95
N VAL A 850 -15.40 -9.98 -18.09
CA VAL A 850 -15.35 -10.35 -16.67
C VAL A 850 -16.38 -9.51 -15.91
N PHE A 851 -17.60 -10.01 -15.89
CA PHE A 851 -18.75 -9.36 -15.25
C PHE A 851 -18.82 -9.63 -13.75
N SER A 852 -18.40 -10.82 -13.32
CA SER A 852 -18.47 -11.28 -11.94
C SER A 852 -17.57 -10.49 -10.99
N SER A 853 -17.96 -10.41 -9.72
CA SER A 853 -17.14 -9.85 -8.65
C SER A 853 -16.13 -10.91 -8.17
N PRO A 854 -14.84 -10.57 -7.94
CA PRO A 854 -13.87 -11.57 -7.51
C PRO A 854 -14.16 -12.10 -6.10
N ALA A 855 -13.82 -13.37 -5.86
CA ALA A 855 -13.97 -14.03 -4.56
C ALA A 855 -12.63 -14.57 -4.05
N LEU A 856 -12.30 -14.31 -2.79
CA LEU A 856 -11.01 -14.64 -2.20
C LEU A 856 -11.06 -15.94 -1.41
N SER A 857 -10.14 -16.87 -1.70
CA SER A 857 -9.86 -18.02 -0.85
C SER A 857 -8.57 -17.75 -0.07
N TYR A 858 -8.72 -17.45 1.22
CA TYR A 858 -7.60 -17.14 2.11
C TYR A 858 -6.73 -18.36 2.39
N ASP A 859 -7.36 -19.47 2.76
CA ASP A 859 -6.67 -20.70 3.16
C ASP A 859 -5.91 -21.36 2.00
N ASN A 860 -6.43 -21.20 0.77
CA ASN A 860 -5.84 -21.77 -0.44
C ASN A 860 -5.11 -20.74 -1.31
N HIS A 861 -5.05 -19.48 -0.88
CA HIS A 861 -4.30 -18.39 -1.51
C HIS A 861 -4.59 -18.17 -3.00
N TYR A 862 -5.86 -18.02 -3.38
CA TYR A 862 -6.26 -17.65 -4.74
C TYR A 862 -7.45 -16.68 -4.78
N VAL A 863 -7.54 -15.93 -5.89
CA VAL A 863 -8.69 -15.11 -6.27
C VAL A 863 -9.47 -15.86 -7.34
N CYS A 864 -10.77 -16.06 -7.16
CA CYS A 864 -11.64 -16.69 -8.13
C CYS A 864 -12.49 -15.64 -8.87
N VAL A 865 -12.61 -15.80 -10.18
CA VAL A 865 -13.40 -14.93 -11.05
C VAL A 865 -14.11 -15.77 -12.10
N CYS A 866 -15.19 -15.21 -12.65
CA CYS A 866 -15.98 -15.81 -13.72
C CYS A 866 -16.15 -14.86 -14.91
N SER A 867 -16.18 -15.42 -16.12
CA SER A 867 -16.37 -14.67 -17.37
C SER A 867 -17.69 -15.03 -18.06
N LEU A 868 -18.18 -14.12 -18.90
CA LEU A 868 -19.36 -14.35 -19.73
C LEU A 868 -19.12 -15.38 -20.87
N SER A 869 -17.90 -15.85 -21.08
CA SER A 869 -17.63 -16.98 -21.98
C SER A 869 -17.81 -18.35 -21.30
N GLY A 870 -18.10 -18.36 -20.00
CA GLY A 870 -18.35 -19.58 -19.23
C GLY A 870 -17.16 -20.13 -18.47
N HIS A 871 -16.09 -19.36 -18.29
CA HIS A 871 -14.94 -19.82 -17.51
C HIS A 871 -15.00 -19.34 -16.06
N VAL A 872 -14.72 -20.25 -15.15
CA VAL A 872 -14.29 -20.00 -13.78
C VAL A 872 -12.77 -20.10 -13.75
N ALA A 873 -12.08 -19.09 -13.26
CA ALA A 873 -10.62 -19.06 -13.17
C ALA A 873 -10.17 -18.77 -11.74
N ALA A 874 -9.16 -19.51 -11.27
CA ALA A 874 -8.44 -19.18 -10.05
C ALA A 874 -7.09 -18.52 -10.41
N LEU A 875 -6.81 -17.38 -9.80
CA LEU A 875 -5.60 -16.59 -10.02
C LEU A 875 -4.80 -16.48 -8.74
N ARG A 876 -3.47 -16.50 -8.85
CA ARG A 876 -2.58 -16.23 -7.73
C ARG A 876 -2.65 -14.74 -7.35
N PRO A 877 -2.97 -14.36 -6.11
CA PRO A 877 -3.27 -12.97 -5.75
C PRO A 877 -2.10 -11.99 -5.99
N LYS A 878 -0.85 -12.46 -5.83
CA LYS A 878 0.34 -11.62 -6.01
C LYS A 878 0.77 -11.40 -7.46
N SER A 879 0.51 -12.35 -8.36
CA SER A 879 1.04 -12.34 -9.73
C SER A 879 -0.03 -12.26 -10.81
N GLY A 880 -1.29 -12.57 -10.49
CA GLY A 880 -2.35 -12.78 -11.47
C GLY A 880 -2.19 -14.08 -12.27
N GLU A 881 -1.22 -14.93 -11.95
CA GLU A 881 -1.02 -16.19 -12.68
C GLU A 881 -2.25 -17.08 -12.53
N ILE A 882 -2.80 -17.55 -13.65
CA ILE A 882 -3.95 -18.45 -13.66
C ILE A 882 -3.48 -19.84 -13.23
N ILE A 883 -4.01 -20.31 -12.10
CA ILE A 883 -3.70 -21.62 -11.50
C ILE A 883 -4.44 -22.71 -12.26
N TRP A 884 -5.74 -22.51 -12.49
CA TRP A 884 -6.60 -23.42 -13.23
C TRP A 884 -7.79 -22.67 -13.83
N LYS A 885 -8.45 -23.30 -14.81
CA LYS A 885 -9.72 -22.86 -15.37
C LYS A 885 -10.69 -24.02 -15.46
N PHE A 886 -11.96 -23.75 -15.20
CA PHE A 886 -13.07 -24.65 -15.44
C PHE A 886 -14.05 -23.99 -16.40
N ASN A 887 -14.55 -24.72 -17.40
CA ASN A 887 -15.47 -24.18 -18.40
C ASN A 887 -16.85 -24.83 -18.23
N THR A 888 -17.88 -24.02 -17.96
CA THR A 888 -19.28 -24.47 -17.90
C THR A 888 -19.92 -24.57 -19.29
N GLY A 889 -19.29 -23.99 -20.31
CA GLY A 889 -19.79 -23.92 -21.69
C GLY A 889 -20.90 -22.87 -21.91
N LYS A 890 -21.31 -22.16 -20.84
CA LYS A 890 -22.40 -21.19 -20.86
C LYS A 890 -22.05 -19.98 -19.98
N PRO A 891 -22.52 -18.76 -20.32
CA PRO A 891 -22.16 -17.53 -19.60
C PRO A 891 -22.36 -17.59 -18.08
N LEU A 892 -21.48 -16.93 -17.34
CA LEU A 892 -21.54 -16.82 -15.88
C LEU A 892 -21.77 -15.36 -15.45
N PHE A 893 -23.00 -15.02 -15.09
CA PHE A 893 -23.35 -13.70 -14.51
C PHE A 893 -23.20 -13.67 -12.98
N SER A 894 -23.41 -14.82 -12.33
CA SER A 894 -23.19 -15.02 -10.90
C SER A 894 -21.74 -14.70 -10.54
N SER A 895 -21.53 -14.05 -9.40
CA SER A 895 -20.21 -14.01 -8.77
C SER A 895 -19.96 -15.35 -8.06
N PRO A 896 -18.72 -15.88 -8.06
CA PRO A 896 -18.40 -17.08 -7.32
C PRO A 896 -18.42 -16.80 -5.81
N THR A 897 -18.72 -17.82 -5.02
CA THR A 897 -18.54 -17.81 -3.57
C THR A 897 -17.58 -18.92 -3.18
N ILE A 898 -16.59 -18.63 -2.34
CA ILE A 898 -15.65 -19.65 -1.85
C ILE A 898 -16.32 -20.37 -0.69
N THR A 899 -16.68 -21.64 -0.92
CA THR A 899 -17.16 -22.53 0.14
C THR A 899 -16.00 -23.29 0.77
N THR A 900 -16.28 -24.06 1.80
CA THR A 900 -15.33 -25.00 2.42
C THR A 900 -14.82 -26.09 1.48
N ILE A 901 -15.54 -26.37 0.38
CA ILE A 901 -15.13 -27.35 -0.64
C ILE A 901 -14.31 -26.66 -1.73
N GLY A 902 -14.70 -25.44 -2.11
CA GLY A 902 -14.08 -24.67 -3.18
C GLY A 902 -15.06 -23.67 -3.80
N PRO A 903 -14.76 -23.13 -4.99
CA PRO A 903 -15.62 -22.14 -5.62
C PRO A 903 -16.98 -22.73 -6.02
N CYS A 904 -18.05 -22.06 -5.59
CA CYS A 904 -19.43 -22.35 -5.98
C CYS A 904 -19.98 -21.20 -6.83
N VAL A 905 -20.59 -21.50 -7.98
CA VAL A 905 -21.07 -20.48 -8.92
C VAL A 905 -22.34 -20.91 -9.67
N GLY A 906 -23.26 -19.96 -9.86
CA GLY A 906 -24.46 -20.14 -10.68
C GLY A 906 -24.22 -19.83 -12.16
N CYS A 907 -24.87 -20.58 -13.03
CA CYS A 907 -24.72 -20.47 -14.48
C CYS A 907 -26.07 -20.25 -15.18
N VAL A 908 -26.02 -19.61 -16.35
CA VAL A 908 -27.24 -19.34 -17.14
C VAL A 908 -27.90 -20.59 -17.72
N ASP A 909 -27.25 -21.74 -17.65
CA ASP A 909 -27.85 -23.03 -18.01
C ASP A 909 -28.75 -23.60 -16.89
N GLY A 910 -28.90 -22.86 -15.79
CA GLY A 910 -29.69 -23.25 -14.64
C GLY A 910 -28.96 -24.17 -13.68
N LYS A 911 -27.65 -24.37 -13.84
CA LYS A 911 -26.83 -25.17 -12.92
C LYS A 911 -26.04 -24.32 -11.92
N LEU A 912 -26.04 -24.78 -10.68
CA LEU A 912 -25.09 -24.38 -9.65
C LEU A 912 -23.94 -25.38 -9.68
N TYR A 913 -22.72 -24.91 -9.91
CA TYR A 913 -21.52 -25.72 -9.95
C TYR A 913 -20.72 -25.56 -8.66
N GLN A 914 -20.43 -26.66 -7.97
CA GLN A 914 -19.47 -26.69 -6.88
C GLN A 914 -18.16 -27.32 -7.38
N LEU A 915 -17.09 -26.52 -7.38
CA LEU A 915 -15.75 -26.98 -7.70
C LEU A 915 -14.96 -27.20 -6.41
N ASP A 916 -13.93 -28.03 -6.48
CA ASP A 916 -12.90 -28.10 -5.45
C ASP A 916 -11.87 -26.96 -5.61
N HIS A 917 -10.93 -26.85 -4.67
CA HIS A 917 -9.86 -25.86 -4.75
C HIS A 917 -8.85 -26.10 -5.90
N GLN A 918 -8.91 -27.26 -6.57
CA GLN A 918 -8.11 -27.62 -7.74
C GLN A 918 -8.83 -27.36 -9.07
N GLY A 919 -10.08 -26.91 -9.04
CA GLY A 919 -10.89 -26.58 -10.21
C GLY A 919 -11.62 -27.77 -10.82
N CYS A 920 -11.69 -28.90 -10.11
CA CYS A 920 -12.47 -30.07 -10.52
C CYS A 920 -13.93 -29.95 -10.06
N LEU A 921 -14.86 -30.41 -10.89
CA LEU A 921 -16.28 -30.46 -10.53
C LEU A 921 -16.52 -31.52 -9.45
N VAL A 922 -17.11 -31.12 -8.33
CA VAL A 922 -17.50 -32.02 -7.23
C VAL A 922 -18.95 -32.47 -7.41
N TRP A 923 -19.86 -31.51 -7.54
CA TRP A 923 -21.27 -31.76 -7.83
C TRP A 923 -21.88 -30.56 -8.56
N SER A 924 -23.05 -30.79 -9.17
CA SER A 924 -23.87 -29.71 -9.72
C SER A 924 -25.33 -29.89 -9.34
N PHE A 925 -25.99 -28.80 -8.96
CA PHE A 925 -27.43 -28.75 -8.72
C PHE A 925 -28.14 -28.06 -9.88
N THR A 926 -29.31 -28.54 -10.30
CA THR A 926 -30.02 -28.00 -11.48
C THR A 926 -31.37 -27.40 -11.06
N THR A 927 -31.58 -26.15 -11.45
CA THR A 927 -32.84 -25.41 -11.33
C THR A 927 -33.60 -25.45 -12.66
N SER A 928 -34.84 -24.96 -12.68
CA SER A 928 -35.68 -25.01 -13.90
C SER A 928 -35.45 -23.84 -14.86
N ALA A 929 -34.58 -22.90 -14.52
CA ALA A 929 -34.31 -21.69 -15.29
C ALA A 929 -32.90 -21.16 -14.99
N PRO A 930 -32.41 -20.13 -15.73
CA PRO A 930 -31.08 -19.58 -15.51
C PRO A 930 -30.81 -19.07 -14.09
N ILE A 931 -29.57 -19.19 -13.63
CA ILE A 931 -29.11 -18.67 -12.34
C ILE A 931 -28.25 -17.43 -12.56
N PHE A 932 -28.75 -16.28 -12.11
CA PHE A 932 -28.01 -15.00 -12.11
C PHE A 932 -27.63 -14.56 -10.68
N SER A 933 -28.40 -15.00 -9.68
CA SER A 933 -28.10 -14.77 -8.27
C SER A 933 -26.76 -15.39 -7.90
N SER A 934 -25.97 -14.67 -7.10
CA SER A 934 -24.73 -15.22 -6.56
C SER A 934 -25.03 -16.13 -5.35
N PRO A 935 -24.46 -17.33 -5.26
CA PRO A 935 -24.70 -18.23 -4.13
C PRO A 935 -24.12 -17.68 -2.83
N VAL A 936 -24.73 -18.04 -1.70
CA VAL A 936 -24.28 -17.63 -0.36
C VAL A 936 -24.14 -18.87 0.52
N GLN A 937 -22.95 -19.11 1.08
CA GLN A 937 -22.80 -20.16 2.08
C GLN A 937 -23.29 -19.67 3.44
N LEU A 938 -24.10 -20.48 4.12
CA LEU A 938 -24.60 -20.17 5.45
C LEU A 938 -23.43 -20.02 6.45
N PRO A 939 -23.39 -18.95 7.25
CA PRO A 939 -22.34 -18.73 8.25
C PRO A 939 -22.42 -19.72 9.43
N VAL A 940 -21.28 -19.92 10.10
CA VAL A 940 -20.99 -20.98 11.11
C VAL A 940 -21.86 -20.93 12.41
N VAL A 941 -22.80 -19.99 12.54
CA VAL A 941 -23.48 -19.69 13.80
C VAL A 941 -25.00 -19.97 13.74
N ILE A 942 -25.42 -21.07 13.14
CA ILE A 942 -26.82 -21.52 13.16
C ILE A 942 -26.99 -22.56 14.28
N PRO A 943 -28.10 -22.55 15.06
CA PRO A 943 -28.39 -23.67 15.95
C PRO A 943 -28.56 -24.90 15.06
N VAL A 944 -27.72 -25.91 15.26
CA VAL A 944 -27.73 -27.12 14.46
C VAL A 944 -29.06 -27.83 14.68
N SER A 945 -30.04 -27.61 13.80
CA SER A 945 -31.10 -28.58 13.57
C SER A 945 -30.49 -29.76 12.79
N LEU A 946 -31.08 -30.95 12.91
CA LEU A 946 -30.59 -32.15 12.21
C LEU A 946 -30.60 -32.03 10.67
N THR A 947 -31.16 -30.96 10.10
CA THR A 947 -31.48 -30.84 8.67
C THR A 947 -30.64 -29.79 7.91
N ILE A 948 -30.12 -28.74 8.56
CA ILE A 948 -29.36 -27.66 7.89
C ILE A 948 -27.99 -27.50 8.54
N SER A 949 -26.93 -27.59 7.73
CA SER A 949 -25.56 -27.45 8.20
C SER A 949 -25.01 -26.04 7.93
N ASN A 950 -23.95 -25.67 8.65
CA ASN A 950 -23.13 -24.46 8.44
C ASN A 950 -22.40 -24.43 7.08
N HIS A 951 -22.73 -25.35 6.17
CA HIS A 951 -22.16 -25.46 4.84
C HIS A 951 -23.21 -25.43 3.74
N SER A 952 -24.50 -25.31 4.08
CA SER A 952 -25.56 -25.17 3.10
C SER A 952 -25.43 -23.86 2.31
N ILE A 953 -25.93 -23.87 1.08
CA ILE A 953 -25.81 -22.80 0.10
C ILE A 953 -27.21 -22.30 -0.23
N LEU A 954 -27.41 -21.00 -0.09
CA LEU A 954 -28.61 -20.29 -0.55
C LEU A 954 -28.39 -19.74 -1.95
N LEU A 955 -29.43 -19.83 -2.77
CA LEU A 955 -29.38 -19.38 -4.16
C LEU A 955 -30.76 -18.96 -4.66
N GLY A 956 -30.84 -17.83 -5.39
CA GLY A 956 -32.01 -17.46 -6.18
C GLY A 956 -31.94 -17.91 -7.64
N SER A 957 -33.09 -18.21 -8.25
CA SER A 957 -33.18 -18.60 -9.66
C SER A 957 -34.25 -17.80 -10.41
N HIS A 958 -34.14 -17.78 -11.74
CA HIS A 958 -35.17 -17.23 -12.63
C HIS A 958 -36.38 -18.16 -12.83
N ASP A 959 -36.46 -19.28 -12.10
CA ASP A 959 -37.68 -20.10 -12.03
C ASP A 959 -38.64 -19.62 -10.92
N ASN A 960 -38.38 -18.42 -10.40
CA ASN A 960 -39.10 -17.77 -9.31
C ASN A 960 -38.94 -18.50 -7.97
N ASN A 961 -37.82 -19.18 -7.72
CA ASN A 961 -37.56 -19.81 -6.42
C ASN A 961 -36.23 -19.37 -5.80
N VAL A 962 -36.20 -19.44 -4.47
CA VAL A 962 -34.98 -19.49 -3.67
C VAL A 962 -34.80 -20.91 -3.16
N TYR A 963 -33.58 -21.42 -3.28
CA TYR A 963 -33.17 -22.75 -2.88
C TYR A 963 -32.23 -22.68 -1.69
N CYS A 964 -32.36 -23.66 -0.79
CA CYS A 964 -31.33 -24.03 0.16
C CYS A 964 -30.83 -25.42 -0.20
N ILE A 965 -29.53 -25.51 -0.45
CA ILE A 965 -28.86 -26.71 -0.95
C ILE A 965 -27.85 -27.13 0.11
N SER A 966 -27.77 -28.40 0.45
CA SER A 966 -26.77 -28.95 1.36
C SER A 966 -25.37 -28.90 0.77
N SER A 967 -24.34 -29.17 1.59
CA SER A 967 -22.95 -29.18 1.15
C SER A 967 -22.60 -30.27 0.11
N ASP A 968 -23.41 -31.33 0.03
CA ASP A 968 -23.29 -32.41 -0.97
C ASP A 968 -24.20 -32.21 -2.19
N GLY A 969 -24.87 -31.05 -2.30
CA GLY A 969 -25.65 -30.69 -3.49
C GLY A 969 -27.11 -31.14 -3.48
N THR A 970 -27.64 -31.60 -2.35
CA THR A 970 -29.06 -32.00 -2.22
C THR A 970 -29.94 -30.81 -1.86
N GLU A 971 -31.14 -30.74 -2.44
CA GLU A 971 -32.12 -29.70 -2.08
C GLU A 971 -32.66 -29.97 -0.66
N LEU A 972 -32.47 -29.02 0.25
CA LEU A 972 -33.04 -29.06 1.60
C LEU A 972 -34.45 -28.49 1.60
N TRP A 973 -34.62 -27.33 0.97
CA TRP A 973 -35.92 -26.71 0.74
C TRP A 973 -35.85 -25.72 -0.42
N ARG A 974 -37.03 -25.38 -0.94
CA ARG A 974 -37.21 -24.27 -1.87
C ARG A 974 -38.42 -23.44 -1.48
N GLN A 975 -38.33 -22.13 -1.69
CA GLN A 975 -39.41 -21.19 -1.45
C GLN A 975 -39.73 -20.45 -2.75
N LYS A 976 -40.99 -20.51 -3.16
CA LYS A 976 -41.48 -19.75 -4.31
C LYS A 976 -41.54 -18.26 -3.98
N THR A 977 -41.07 -17.46 -4.91
CA THR A 977 -41.08 -16.01 -4.90
C THR A 977 -42.05 -15.49 -5.96
N THR A 978 -42.28 -14.18 -6.01
CA THR A 978 -43.29 -13.58 -6.91
C THR A 978 -42.79 -13.41 -8.34
N ASP A 979 -41.48 -13.29 -8.55
CA ASP A 979 -40.83 -13.09 -9.85
C ASP A 979 -39.33 -13.49 -9.79
N PHE A 980 -38.61 -13.37 -10.91
CA PHE A 980 -37.20 -13.77 -11.07
C PHE A 980 -36.30 -13.24 -9.96
N VAL A 981 -35.39 -14.07 -9.46
CA VAL A 981 -34.47 -13.68 -8.39
C VAL A 981 -33.08 -13.38 -8.97
N TYR A 982 -32.78 -12.09 -9.11
CA TYR A 982 -31.43 -11.60 -9.45
C TYR A 982 -30.57 -11.38 -8.20
N SER A 983 -31.21 -11.02 -7.09
CA SER A 983 -30.54 -10.61 -5.87
C SER A 983 -29.80 -11.77 -5.20
N THR A 984 -28.67 -11.43 -4.59
CA THR A 984 -27.97 -12.30 -3.65
C THR A 984 -28.73 -12.31 -2.32
N CYS A 985 -28.99 -13.50 -1.76
CA CYS A 985 -29.64 -13.63 -0.46
C CYS A 985 -28.81 -12.98 0.65
N PHE A 986 -29.47 -12.49 1.71
CA PHE A 986 -28.80 -11.96 2.90
C PHE A 986 -29.37 -12.57 4.18
N CYS A 987 -28.57 -13.30 4.93
CA CYS A 987 -28.95 -13.93 6.20
C CYS A 987 -28.89 -12.92 7.37
N PHE A 988 -29.84 -12.97 8.30
CA PHE A 988 -29.85 -12.16 9.53
C PHE A 988 -30.58 -12.91 10.67
N GLY A 989 -30.50 -12.39 11.91
CA GLY A 989 -31.06 -13.01 13.12
C GLY A 989 -31.58 -12.00 14.13
N ASN A 990 -31.86 -12.44 15.37
CA ASN A 990 -32.46 -11.59 16.41
C ASN A 990 -31.43 -10.63 17.00
N VAL A 991 -31.41 -9.41 16.48
CA VAL A 991 -30.56 -8.35 17.01
C VAL A 991 -31.43 -7.35 17.78
N PHE A 992 -32.00 -7.80 18.90
CA PHE A 992 -32.34 -6.91 20.02
C PHE A 992 -31.15 -6.90 20.97
N GLU A 993 -30.04 -6.30 20.54
CA GLU A 993 -29.00 -5.64 21.35
C GLU A 993 -27.69 -5.58 20.57
N ASN A 994 -27.15 -4.36 20.52
CA ASN A 994 -25.86 -4.04 19.92
C ASN A 994 -24.78 -5.03 20.39
N PHE A 995 -23.87 -5.39 19.48
CA PHE A 995 -22.66 -6.18 19.75
C PHE A 995 -21.73 -5.62 20.87
N HIS A 996 -22.08 -4.49 21.48
CA HIS A 996 -21.27 -3.73 22.42
C HIS A 996 -21.86 -3.53 23.82
N ASP A 997 -23.08 -3.98 24.12
CA ASP A 997 -23.65 -3.79 25.46
C ASP A 997 -23.32 -4.96 26.40
N SER A 998 -22.05 -5.02 26.83
CA SER A 998 -21.54 -6.10 27.69
C SER A 998 -22.16 -6.12 29.10
N GLU A 999 -22.73 -5.00 29.54
CA GLU A 999 -23.34 -4.88 30.87
C GLU A 999 -24.68 -5.60 30.96
N LYS A 1000 -25.52 -5.53 29.91
CA LYS A 1000 -26.78 -6.28 29.86
C LYS A 1000 -26.57 -7.77 29.61
N ARG A 1001 -25.57 -8.14 28.81
CA ARG A 1001 -25.26 -9.55 28.48
C ARG A 1001 -24.94 -10.39 29.73
N ASN A 1002 -24.31 -9.80 30.73
CA ASN A 1002 -23.96 -10.46 32.00
C ASN A 1002 -25.13 -10.59 32.99
N SER A 1003 -26.28 -9.95 32.70
CA SER A 1003 -27.48 -10.02 33.55
C SER A 1003 -28.48 -11.11 33.15
N LEU A 1004 -28.28 -11.75 31.98
CA LEU A 1004 -29.17 -12.77 31.43
C LEU A 1004 -28.72 -14.21 31.81
N PRO A 1005 -29.65 -15.14 32.09
CA PRO A 1005 -29.33 -16.55 32.35
C PRO A 1005 -28.54 -17.20 31.21
N GLN A 1006 -27.59 -18.09 31.52
CA GLN A 1006 -26.71 -18.76 30.54
C GLN A 1006 -27.44 -19.42 29.36
N ASN A 1007 -28.66 -19.93 29.58
CA ASN A 1007 -29.47 -20.57 28.53
C ASN A 1007 -29.99 -19.55 27.50
N LYS A 1008 -30.21 -18.28 27.87
CA LYS A 1008 -30.57 -17.19 26.95
C LYS A 1008 -29.36 -16.56 26.28
N GLN A 1009 -28.16 -16.67 26.85
CA GLN A 1009 -26.92 -16.18 26.23
C GLN A 1009 -26.53 -16.96 24.95
N GLN A 1010 -26.98 -18.22 24.82
CA GLN A 1010 -26.77 -19.03 23.62
C GLN A 1010 -27.70 -18.66 22.44
N GLU A 1011 -28.87 -18.07 22.69
CA GLU A 1011 -29.82 -17.65 21.64
C GLU A 1011 -29.42 -16.36 20.91
N ILE A 1012 -28.44 -15.59 21.43
CA ILE A 1012 -28.17 -14.20 21.02
C ILE A 1012 -27.35 -14.07 19.71
N ASN A 1013 -26.84 -15.15 19.13
CA ASN A 1013 -25.93 -15.06 17.96
C ASN A 1013 -26.39 -15.87 16.73
N THR A 1014 -27.65 -16.27 16.65
CA THR A 1014 -28.10 -17.24 15.62
C THR A 1014 -28.78 -16.56 14.44
N PHE A 1015 -28.31 -16.87 13.22
CA PHE A 1015 -29.02 -16.50 12.00
C PHE A 1015 -30.33 -17.29 11.93
N LYS A 1016 -31.46 -16.59 11.81
CA LYS A 1016 -32.80 -17.19 11.78
C LYS A 1016 -33.49 -17.03 10.44
N TYR A 1017 -33.14 -15.97 9.71
CA TYR A 1017 -33.83 -15.54 8.51
C TYR A 1017 -32.85 -15.32 7.37
N CYS A 1018 -33.32 -15.46 6.14
CA CYS A 1018 -32.70 -14.83 5.00
C CYS A 1018 -33.71 -13.91 4.30
N VAL A 1019 -33.21 -12.83 3.72
CA VAL A 1019 -33.99 -11.92 2.89
C VAL A 1019 -33.49 -11.95 1.46
N VAL A 1020 -34.44 -11.86 0.54
CA VAL A 1020 -34.23 -11.86 -0.90
C VAL A 1020 -35.18 -10.87 -1.56
N THR A 1021 -34.82 -10.35 -2.73
CA THR A 1021 -35.70 -9.51 -3.55
C THR A 1021 -35.96 -10.15 -4.91
N SER A 1022 -37.24 -10.22 -5.28
CA SER A 1022 -37.69 -10.58 -6.62
C SER A 1022 -37.66 -9.37 -7.55
N LYS A 1023 -37.53 -9.65 -8.86
CA LYS A 1023 -37.43 -8.63 -9.91
C LYS A 1023 -38.59 -7.64 -9.84
N ASP A 1024 -39.79 -8.09 -9.56
CA ASP A 1024 -40.99 -7.26 -9.44
C ASP A 1024 -40.99 -6.27 -8.26
N GLY A 1025 -39.94 -6.27 -7.42
CA GLY A 1025 -39.83 -5.39 -6.24
C GLY A 1025 -40.30 -6.01 -4.94
N THR A 1026 -40.68 -7.29 -4.92
CA THR A 1026 -41.09 -7.97 -3.68
C THR A 1026 -39.88 -8.39 -2.86
N ILE A 1027 -39.78 -7.87 -1.65
CA ILE A 1027 -38.84 -8.31 -0.62
C ILE A 1027 -39.50 -9.45 0.14
N THR A 1028 -38.79 -10.57 0.28
CA THR A 1028 -39.28 -11.78 0.94
C THR A 1028 -38.31 -12.17 2.05
N VAL A 1029 -38.81 -12.31 3.28
CA VAL A 1029 -38.07 -12.86 4.41
C VAL A 1029 -38.50 -14.30 4.61
N ILE A 1030 -37.51 -15.20 4.65
CA ILE A 1030 -37.68 -16.64 4.71
C ILE A 1030 -37.04 -17.14 6.00
N GLY A 1031 -37.75 -17.98 6.75
CA GLY A 1031 -37.17 -18.69 7.90
C GLY A 1031 -36.17 -19.74 7.42
N LEU A 1032 -34.93 -19.68 7.87
CA LEU A 1032 -33.86 -20.56 7.39
C LEU A 1032 -34.18 -22.03 7.67
N GLU A 1033 -34.71 -22.34 8.85
CA GLU A 1033 -35.04 -23.72 9.26
C GLU A 1033 -36.26 -24.29 8.53
N THR A 1034 -37.29 -23.49 8.31
CA THR A 1034 -38.55 -23.96 7.70
C THR A 1034 -38.57 -23.85 6.19
N GLY A 1035 -37.72 -23.01 5.60
CA GLY A 1035 -37.79 -22.64 4.20
C GLY A 1035 -39.09 -21.93 3.84
N ARG A 1036 -39.86 -21.42 4.82
CA ARG A 1036 -41.15 -20.75 4.60
C ARG A 1036 -41.00 -19.25 4.69
N MET A 1037 -41.75 -18.54 3.85
CA MET A 1037 -41.91 -17.08 3.95
C MET A 1037 -42.56 -16.70 5.29
N VAL A 1038 -41.91 -15.79 6.01
CA VAL A 1038 -42.35 -15.28 7.33
C VAL A 1038 -42.65 -13.77 7.34
N GLY A 1039 -42.25 -13.07 6.27
CA GLY A 1039 -42.51 -11.65 6.07
C GLY A 1039 -42.32 -11.26 4.61
N SER A 1040 -43.01 -10.21 4.16
CA SER A 1040 -42.85 -9.67 2.82
C SER A 1040 -43.17 -8.18 2.78
N PHE A 1041 -42.52 -7.45 1.88
CA PHE A 1041 -42.74 -6.04 1.62
C PHE A 1041 -42.64 -5.76 0.13
N LYS A 1042 -43.52 -4.91 -0.41
CA LYS A 1042 -43.55 -4.60 -1.84
C LYS A 1042 -43.01 -3.21 -2.11
N LEU A 1043 -41.93 -3.12 -2.87
CA LEU A 1043 -41.44 -1.87 -3.45
C LEU A 1043 -42.22 -1.53 -4.74
N PRO A 1044 -42.29 -0.26 -5.13
CA PRO A 1044 -43.16 0.19 -6.21
C PRO A 1044 -42.68 -0.23 -7.61
N TRP A 1045 -41.41 -0.62 -7.76
CA TRP A 1045 -40.82 -0.93 -9.06
C TRP A 1045 -39.77 -2.04 -9.00
N GLU A 1046 -39.16 -2.32 -10.15
CA GLU A 1046 -38.22 -3.43 -10.30
C GLU A 1046 -36.98 -3.29 -9.39
N VAL A 1047 -36.50 -4.42 -8.86
CA VAL A 1047 -35.30 -4.48 -7.99
C VAL A 1047 -34.27 -5.43 -8.56
N PHE A 1048 -33.07 -4.91 -8.80
CA PHE A 1048 -31.87 -5.67 -9.19
C PHE A 1048 -30.77 -5.60 -8.12
N SER A 1049 -30.87 -4.64 -7.20
CA SER A 1049 -30.01 -4.53 -6.03
C SER A 1049 -30.25 -5.70 -5.07
N SER A 1050 -29.16 -6.28 -4.56
CA SER A 1050 -29.22 -7.21 -3.43
C SER A 1050 -29.49 -6.44 -2.12
N PRO A 1051 -30.32 -6.96 -1.22
CA PRO A 1051 -30.57 -6.34 0.08
C PRO A 1051 -29.36 -6.50 1.03
N VAL A 1052 -29.18 -5.54 1.92
CA VAL A 1052 -28.20 -5.60 3.03
C VAL A 1052 -28.92 -5.30 4.33
N VAL A 1053 -28.69 -6.12 5.36
CA VAL A 1053 -29.32 -5.96 6.68
C VAL A 1053 -28.25 -5.66 7.73
N ILE A 1054 -28.47 -4.63 8.55
CA ILE A 1054 -27.64 -4.28 9.70
C ILE A 1054 -28.51 -3.86 10.89
N GLY A 1055 -28.38 -4.55 12.02
CA GLY A 1055 -29.31 -4.39 13.14
C GLY A 1055 -30.76 -4.66 12.68
N ASN A 1056 -31.63 -3.66 12.82
CA ASN A 1056 -33.01 -3.69 12.34
C ASN A 1056 -33.22 -2.95 11.00
N LEU A 1057 -32.15 -2.48 10.36
CA LEU A 1057 -32.21 -1.74 9.10
C LEU A 1057 -31.97 -2.68 7.92
N LEU A 1058 -32.92 -2.75 6.99
CA LEU A 1058 -32.76 -3.38 5.68
C LEU A 1058 -32.64 -2.28 4.62
N VAL A 1059 -31.54 -2.28 3.87
CA VAL A 1059 -31.30 -1.30 2.80
C VAL A 1059 -31.28 -1.99 1.44
N VAL A 1060 -31.93 -1.38 0.45
CA VAL A 1060 -31.98 -1.89 -0.93
C VAL A 1060 -32.23 -0.77 -1.95
N GLY A 1061 -31.61 -0.86 -3.13
CA GLY A 1061 -31.87 0.03 -4.26
C GLY A 1061 -33.05 -0.44 -5.13
N CYS A 1062 -33.80 0.51 -5.70
CA CYS A 1062 -34.92 0.24 -6.59
C CYS A 1062 -34.80 1.05 -7.90
N ARG A 1063 -35.38 0.52 -8.98
CA ARG A 1063 -35.39 1.16 -10.30
C ARG A 1063 -36.44 2.28 -10.44
N ASP A 1064 -37.18 2.58 -9.39
CA ASP A 1064 -38.00 3.80 -9.28
C ASP A 1064 -37.18 5.07 -8.98
N ASN A 1065 -35.86 4.96 -9.10
CA ASN A 1065 -34.83 5.96 -8.78
C ASN A 1065 -34.45 6.07 -7.30
N SER A 1066 -35.06 5.27 -6.42
CA SER A 1066 -34.90 5.44 -4.97
C SER A 1066 -34.05 4.35 -4.31
N VAL A 1067 -33.41 4.72 -3.21
CA VAL A 1067 -32.86 3.79 -2.21
C VAL A 1067 -33.82 3.76 -1.03
N TYR A 1068 -34.14 2.56 -0.56
CA TYR A 1068 -35.05 2.34 0.55
C TYR A 1068 -34.29 1.84 1.76
N CYS A 1069 -34.60 2.40 2.93
CA CYS A 1069 -34.29 1.80 4.22
C CYS A 1069 -35.58 1.41 4.90
N LEU A 1070 -35.67 0.16 5.31
CA LEU A 1070 -36.82 -0.46 5.94
C LEU A 1070 -36.45 -0.91 7.35
N ASN A 1071 -37.37 -0.80 8.28
CA ASN A 1071 -37.24 -1.43 9.59
C ASN A 1071 -37.74 -2.87 9.51
N VAL A 1072 -37.00 -3.79 10.09
CA VAL A 1072 -37.37 -5.20 10.23
C VAL A 1072 -37.54 -5.51 11.71
N SER A 1073 -38.70 -6.04 12.09
CA SER A 1073 -39.03 -6.40 13.47
C SER A 1073 -39.78 -7.73 13.54
N GLU A 1074 -39.43 -8.57 14.51
CA GLU A 1074 -40.25 -9.75 14.86
C GLU A 1074 -41.48 -9.31 15.66
N LYS A 1075 -42.65 -9.90 15.35
CA LYS A 1075 -43.90 -9.75 16.11
C LYS A 1075 -44.13 -10.88 17.09
#